data_AF-A0A2B7YU09-F1
#
_entry.id   AF-A0A2B7YU09-F1
#
_cell.length_a   1.000
_cell.length_b   1.000
_cell.length_c   1.000
_cell.angle_alpha   90.00
_cell.angle_beta   90.00
_cell.angle_gamma   90.00
#
_symmetry.space_group_name_H-M   'P 1'
#
loop_
_entity.id
_entity.type
_entity.pdbx_description
1 polymer ?
#
loop_
_entity_poly.entity_id
_entity_poly.type
_entity_poly.pdbx_seq_one_letter_code
_entity_poly.pdbx_strand_id
1 'polypeptide(L)'
;MKKIDKEYYEKLKAINYNKVETTLYEKLKDYGIWEVKERIEKAEDHLLSYNNRIEYIKKYIKKNIKKYYEDDFTINFNEELEEYEILYGEEIFPISVIPIYNKENGEVERIEVSHEKETFFIDIPQEVEHGLYNYYFLPPNPDSYTSLEEYFKKTYNYDEDIMILEKGTYCYEYIEELMILTAYILLKLQDPTWERGLDLASLKFPENIGLNYIKEPRFKFENRILDLMNRFNEDELLAFILFAFDFNYYLKKEKKILMSPLPNSLSKLSFKLLDIKDNDYVLNFYSELGNFAIESFLNSPSINIRGIEDFFVTRNISILKAILISDNIKFSDITPNYFEEVEFEDIEIDSCIEVFRIKPAFEYSPKQKVDKIFSNLALISNYFFNSLYISKFYQYNKRGKEEVTEIYKRYLCNDLKISNEIVENASLEWLSYIKIVEEQLKDEGKALSLVESEILYDYNNNEKIREYFIKKGYIEAIILLPENIMFDVNTSLALIVFSKGNKKIRFVDASNFGKAKKIKEKNITILRDSDVDEIINLLNNDTNSKVAISKEIKDFSENYYNLGVDINIDPSSIDPSKKTIRGIPLKKLIKNIMRGTQISTEELEEYRATEKTSNIYLSISDINDELIDFNNIETYLKNIPENQEKFLVKNEYILLSKYGKSPKLAIAKNLGEEKVIASGNLIIIEVDEKKIDPYYLAALFSSKKGIKILKEAYSIKDKENATLSIKKLKELRIPIPSQKICIEIACEYERILSRINRKKLELKELIDSKEEILKKLKVEV
;
A
#
# COMPACT_ATOMS: atom_id res chain seq x y z
N MET A 1 -10.66 -12.10 37.49
CA MET A 1 -9.27 -11.63 37.26
C MET A 1 -9.07 -10.16 37.64
N LYS A 2 -7.99 -9.87 38.38
CA LYS A 2 -7.57 -8.51 38.77
C LYS A 2 -6.96 -7.78 37.56
N LYS A 3 -7.27 -6.49 37.40
CA LYS A 3 -6.68 -5.64 36.34
C LYS A 3 -5.20 -5.39 36.62
N ILE A 4 -4.39 -5.33 35.56
CA ILE A 4 -2.94 -5.15 35.62
C ILE A 4 -2.62 -3.65 35.73
N ASP A 5 -1.99 -3.25 36.83
CA ASP A 5 -1.46 -1.90 37.01
C ASP A 5 -0.08 -1.73 36.35
N LYS A 6 0.42 -0.49 36.33
CA LYS A 6 1.72 -0.15 35.72
C LYS A 6 2.89 -0.90 36.35
N GLU A 7 2.92 -1.01 37.68
CA GLU A 7 4.05 -1.66 38.37
C GLU A 7 4.10 -3.14 38.01
N TYR A 8 2.95 -3.82 37.99
CA TYR A 8 2.87 -5.22 37.62
C TYR A 8 3.14 -5.44 36.13
N TYR A 9 2.65 -4.56 35.25
CA TYR A 9 2.96 -4.59 33.82
C TYR A 9 4.47 -4.52 33.55
N GLU A 10 5.20 -3.64 34.23
CA GLU A 10 6.66 -3.55 34.09
C GLU A 10 7.39 -4.80 34.62
N LYS A 11 6.89 -5.44 35.69
CA LYS A 11 7.43 -6.72 36.17
C LYS A 11 7.26 -7.84 35.15
N LEU A 12 6.10 -7.91 34.49
CA LEU A 12 5.80 -8.94 33.50
C LEU A 12 6.72 -8.87 32.27
N LYS A 13 7.27 -7.70 31.91
CA LYS A 13 8.25 -7.57 30.80
C LYS A 13 9.52 -8.40 31.00
N ALA A 14 9.89 -8.70 32.26
CA ALA A 14 11.06 -9.50 32.59
C ALA A 14 10.80 -11.01 32.55
N ILE A 15 9.54 -11.43 32.46
CA ILE A 15 9.14 -12.85 32.48
C ILE A 15 9.46 -13.50 31.13
N ASN A 16 10.12 -14.65 31.18
CA ASN A 16 10.43 -15.44 30.00
C ASN A 16 9.26 -16.36 29.64
N TYR A 17 8.52 -15.99 28.59
CA TYR A 17 7.39 -16.77 28.09
C TYR A 17 7.72 -17.74 26.94
N ASN A 18 9.00 -17.97 26.59
CA ASN A 18 9.36 -18.83 25.45
C ASN A 18 8.76 -20.24 25.54
N LYS A 19 8.61 -20.79 26.75
CA LYS A 19 7.97 -22.10 26.97
C LYS A 19 6.51 -22.09 26.51
N VAL A 20 5.76 -21.02 26.80
CA VAL A 20 4.38 -20.82 26.35
C VAL A 20 4.37 -20.76 24.82
N GLU A 21 5.17 -19.86 24.24
CA GLU A 21 5.23 -19.65 22.79
C GLU A 21 5.51 -20.95 22.02
N THR A 22 6.59 -21.66 22.35
CA THR A 22 6.97 -22.88 21.64
C THR A 22 5.92 -23.97 21.80
N THR A 23 5.37 -24.15 23.00
CA THR A 23 4.35 -25.19 23.22
C THR A 23 3.07 -24.90 22.46
N LEU A 24 2.59 -23.65 22.47
CA LEU A 24 1.39 -23.26 21.74
C LEU A 24 1.61 -23.34 20.23
N TYR A 25 2.75 -22.88 19.73
CA TYR A 25 3.10 -23.01 18.31
C TYR A 25 3.10 -24.48 17.87
N GLU A 26 3.78 -25.36 18.59
CA GLU A 26 3.83 -26.79 18.25
C GLU A 26 2.45 -27.45 18.30
N LYS A 27 1.58 -27.02 19.23
CA LYS A 27 0.21 -27.55 19.35
C LYS A 27 -0.72 -27.09 18.22
N LEU A 28 -0.48 -25.88 17.69
CA LEU A 28 -1.41 -25.17 16.80
C LEU A 28 -0.89 -25.04 15.34
N LYS A 29 0.39 -25.28 15.06
CA LYS A 29 0.99 -25.09 13.73
C LYS A 29 0.30 -25.86 12.60
N ASP A 30 -0.24 -27.05 12.91
CA ASP A 30 -0.93 -27.90 11.94
C ASP A 30 -2.39 -27.49 11.72
N TYR A 31 -2.91 -26.48 12.46
CA TYR A 31 -4.27 -25.96 12.32
C TYR A 31 -4.56 -25.60 10.85
N GLY A 32 -3.66 -24.84 10.27
CA GLY A 32 -3.86 -24.36 8.91
C GLY A 32 -3.81 -25.47 7.86
N ILE A 33 -2.96 -26.49 8.08
CA ILE A 33 -2.92 -27.68 7.22
C ILE A 33 -4.25 -28.43 7.30
N TRP A 34 -4.81 -28.55 8.51
CA TRP A 34 -6.13 -29.14 8.70
C TRP A 34 -7.21 -28.36 7.94
N GLU A 35 -7.22 -27.03 8.05
CA GLU A 35 -8.21 -26.19 7.35
C GLU A 35 -8.12 -26.31 5.83
N VAL A 36 -6.91 -26.31 5.28
CA VAL A 36 -6.67 -26.52 3.84
C VAL A 36 -7.16 -27.90 3.40
N LYS A 37 -6.87 -28.95 4.17
CA LYS A 37 -7.37 -30.32 3.88
C LYS A 37 -8.89 -30.39 3.84
N GLU A 38 -9.56 -29.74 4.79
CA GLU A 38 -11.03 -29.71 4.83
C GLU A 38 -11.62 -28.96 3.64
N ARG A 39 -11.01 -27.85 3.20
CA ARG A 39 -11.47 -27.12 2.01
C ARG A 39 -11.34 -27.98 0.74
N ILE A 40 -10.25 -28.72 0.60
CA ILE A 40 -10.06 -29.65 -0.51
C ILE A 40 -11.05 -30.81 -0.43
N GLU A 41 -11.22 -31.46 0.73
CA GLU A 41 -12.16 -32.58 0.89
C GLU A 41 -13.59 -32.15 0.55
N LYS A 42 -14.00 -30.95 0.99
CA LYS A 42 -15.30 -30.36 0.61
C LYS A 42 -15.39 -30.21 -0.92
N ALA A 43 -14.40 -29.56 -1.55
CA ALA A 43 -14.40 -29.34 -2.99
C ALA A 43 -14.43 -30.66 -3.79
N GLU A 44 -13.67 -31.67 -3.37
CA GLU A 44 -13.69 -33.01 -3.95
C GLU A 44 -15.04 -33.71 -3.76
N ASP A 45 -15.67 -33.56 -2.60
CA ASP A 45 -17.02 -34.08 -2.32
C ASP A 45 -18.07 -33.43 -3.21
N HIS A 46 -18.02 -32.12 -3.39
CA HIS A 46 -18.90 -31.40 -4.32
C HIS A 46 -18.72 -31.92 -5.76
N LEU A 47 -17.47 -32.08 -6.20
CA LEU A 47 -17.14 -32.59 -7.52
C LEU A 47 -17.60 -34.05 -7.70
N LEU A 48 -17.47 -34.90 -6.67
CA LEU A 48 -17.89 -36.30 -6.69
C LEU A 48 -19.42 -36.42 -6.74
N SER A 49 -20.14 -35.64 -5.93
CA SER A 49 -21.61 -35.55 -5.96
C SER A 49 -22.13 -35.27 -7.36
N TYR A 50 -21.48 -34.31 -8.03
CA TYR A 50 -21.83 -33.90 -9.39
C TYR A 50 -21.49 -34.95 -10.45
N ASN A 51 -20.25 -35.46 -10.44
CA ASN A 51 -19.78 -36.38 -11.47
C ASN A 51 -20.39 -37.78 -11.37
N ASN A 52 -20.66 -38.25 -10.14
CA ASN A 52 -21.13 -39.60 -9.90
C ASN A 52 -21.87 -39.72 -8.55
N ARG A 53 -23.17 -39.39 -8.56
CA ARG A 53 -24.05 -39.45 -7.39
C ARG A 53 -24.01 -40.79 -6.65
N ILE A 54 -23.92 -41.91 -7.38
CA ILE A 54 -23.87 -43.23 -6.76
C ILE A 54 -22.57 -43.40 -5.97
N GLU A 55 -21.43 -43.00 -6.53
CA GLU A 55 -20.15 -43.03 -5.79
C GLU A 55 -20.11 -42.04 -4.63
N TYR A 56 -20.75 -40.88 -4.76
CA TYR A 56 -20.92 -39.96 -3.64
C TYR A 56 -21.73 -40.59 -2.50
N ILE A 57 -22.89 -41.17 -2.80
CA ILE A 57 -23.70 -41.89 -1.81
C ILE A 57 -22.90 -43.03 -1.19
N LYS A 58 -22.18 -43.84 -1.99
CA LYS A 58 -21.30 -44.90 -1.49
C LYS A 58 -20.26 -44.38 -0.50
N LYS A 59 -19.58 -43.27 -0.81
CA LYS A 59 -18.58 -42.63 0.07
C LYS A 59 -19.18 -42.30 1.44
N TYR A 60 -20.37 -41.71 1.46
CA TYR A 60 -21.05 -41.33 2.71
C TYR A 60 -21.62 -42.52 3.48
N ILE A 61 -22.10 -43.56 2.79
CA ILE A 61 -22.50 -44.82 3.44
C ILE A 61 -21.29 -45.51 4.09
N LYS A 62 -20.15 -45.61 3.38
CA LYS A 62 -18.89 -46.14 3.94
C LYS A 62 -18.50 -45.42 5.23
N LYS A 63 -18.59 -44.09 5.23
CA LYS A 63 -18.20 -43.23 6.36
C LYS A 63 -19.08 -43.42 7.61
N ASN A 64 -20.38 -43.70 7.43
CA ASN A 64 -21.34 -43.74 8.53
C ASN A 64 -21.73 -45.15 8.98
N ILE A 65 -21.66 -46.16 8.11
CA ILE A 65 -21.97 -47.56 8.45
C ILE A 65 -20.68 -48.36 8.58
N LYS A 66 -20.29 -48.66 9.82
CA LYS A 66 -19.02 -49.32 10.16
C LYS A 66 -18.80 -50.65 9.43
N LYS A 67 -19.88 -51.40 9.14
CA LYS A 67 -19.85 -52.69 8.42
C LYS A 67 -19.29 -52.57 7.00
N TYR A 68 -19.44 -51.42 6.35
CA TYR A 68 -19.08 -51.23 4.93
C TYR A 68 -17.84 -50.37 4.74
N TYR A 69 -17.18 -49.92 5.82
CA TYR A 69 -16.02 -49.03 5.76
C TYR A 69 -14.80 -49.66 5.04
N GLU A 70 -14.67 -50.99 5.11
CA GLU A 70 -13.48 -51.73 4.61
C GLU A 70 -13.73 -52.48 3.29
N ASP A 71 -14.94 -52.42 2.74
CA ASP A 71 -15.46 -53.40 1.78
C ASP A 71 -16.00 -52.77 0.49
N ASP A 72 -15.87 -53.48 -0.65
CA ASP A 72 -16.42 -53.07 -1.94
C ASP A 72 -17.85 -53.58 -2.13
N PHE A 73 -18.79 -52.65 -2.29
CA PHE A 73 -20.20 -52.92 -2.52
C PHE A 73 -20.73 -52.14 -3.72
N THR A 74 -21.78 -52.66 -4.36
CA THR A 74 -22.50 -51.94 -5.41
C THR A 74 -23.85 -51.48 -4.90
N ILE A 75 -24.29 -50.30 -5.34
CA ILE A 75 -25.64 -49.80 -5.10
C ILE A 75 -26.41 -50.01 -6.39
N ASN A 76 -27.48 -50.79 -6.35
CA ASN A 76 -28.40 -50.98 -7.45
C ASN A 76 -29.76 -50.37 -7.10
N PHE A 77 -30.45 -49.81 -8.09
CA PHE A 77 -31.84 -49.43 -7.91
C PHE A 77 -32.71 -50.63 -8.30
N ASN A 78 -33.52 -51.11 -7.37
CA ASN A 78 -34.50 -52.15 -7.64
C ASN A 78 -35.78 -51.50 -8.18
N GLU A 79 -36.01 -51.62 -9.48
CA GLU A 79 -37.18 -51.03 -10.16
C GLU A 79 -38.52 -51.59 -9.64
N GLU A 80 -38.56 -52.81 -9.10
CA GLU A 80 -39.81 -53.42 -8.59
C GLU A 80 -40.19 -52.90 -7.20
N LEU A 81 -39.19 -52.55 -6.37
CA LEU A 81 -39.39 -52.07 -5.01
C LEU A 81 -39.32 -50.55 -4.88
N GLU A 82 -38.88 -49.86 -5.94
CA GLU A 82 -38.55 -48.42 -5.94
C GLU A 82 -37.53 -48.02 -4.86
N GLU A 83 -36.68 -48.96 -4.45
CA GLU A 83 -35.67 -48.78 -3.40
C GLU A 83 -34.25 -49.07 -3.92
N TYR A 84 -33.25 -48.49 -3.25
CA TYR A 84 -31.85 -48.80 -3.54
C TYR A 84 -31.39 -49.98 -2.67
N GLU A 85 -30.63 -50.89 -3.27
CA GLU A 85 -30.09 -52.07 -2.60
C GLU A 85 -28.57 -52.03 -2.61
N ILE A 86 -27.95 -52.37 -1.48
CA ILE A 86 -26.52 -52.64 -1.41
C ILE A 86 -26.27 -54.12 -1.65
N LEU A 87 -25.44 -54.42 -2.65
CA LEU A 87 -24.91 -55.74 -2.91
C LEU A 87 -23.49 -55.84 -2.35
N TYR A 88 -23.29 -56.76 -1.42
CA TYR A 88 -21.98 -57.08 -0.86
C TYR A 88 -21.77 -58.59 -0.86
N GLY A 89 -20.89 -59.08 -1.74
CA GLY A 89 -20.76 -60.51 -2.01
C GLY A 89 -22.05 -61.10 -2.58
N GLU A 90 -22.59 -62.14 -1.93
CA GLU A 90 -23.89 -62.74 -2.26
C GLU A 90 -25.06 -62.16 -1.44
N GLU A 91 -24.77 -61.23 -0.52
CA GLU A 91 -25.77 -60.64 0.37
C GLU A 91 -26.36 -59.36 -0.22
N ILE A 92 -27.70 -59.27 -0.21
CA ILE A 92 -28.47 -58.10 -0.63
C ILE A 92 -29.03 -57.43 0.61
N PHE A 93 -28.75 -56.15 0.76
CA PHE A 93 -29.25 -55.34 1.85
C PHE A 93 -30.17 -54.25 1.31
N PRO A 94 -31.47 -54.24 1.69
CA PRO A 94 -32.33 -53.13 1.35
C PRO A 94 -31.87 -51.89 2.10
N ILE A 95 -31.84 -50.77 1.40
CA ILE A 95 -31.60 -49.46 1.99
C ILE A 95 -32.72 -48.54 1.53
N SER A 96 -33.46 -48.03 2.50
CA SER A 96 -34.42 -46.98 2.20
C SER A 96 -33.63 -45.70 1.99
N VAL A 97 -33.62 -45.22 0.74
CA VAL A 97 -32.98 -43.98 0.34
C VAL A 97 -34.10 -43.01 -0.06
N ILE A 98 -34.51 -42.16 0.89
CA ILE A 98 -35.63 -41.26 0.69
C ILE A 98 -35.08 -39.86 0.37
N PRO A 99 -35.24 -39.36 -0.87
CA PRO A 99 -34.92 -37.98 -1.17
C PRO A 99 -35.89 -37.05 -0.42
N ILE A 100 -35.33 -36.12 0.33
CA ILE A 100 -36.03 -35.05 1.01
C ILE A 100 -35.94 -33.82 0.12
N TYR A 101 -37.09 -33.37 -0.37
CA TYR A 101 -37.18 -32.23 -1.26
C TYR A 101 -37.39 -30.94 -0.46
N ASN A 102 -36.66 -29.88 -0.83
CA ASN A 102 -36.92 -28.53 -0.38
C ASN A 102 -38.31 -28.11 -0.92
N LYS A 103 -39.14 -27.60 0.00
CA LYS A 103 -40.55 -27.28 -0.27
C LYS A 103 -40.75 -26.05 -1.16
N GLU A 104 -39.75 -25.18 -1.26
CA GLU A 104 -39.85 -23.91 -1.98
C GLU A 104 -39.45 -24.05 -3.44
N ASN A 105 -38.42 -24.84 -3.74
CA ASN A 105 -37.88 -25.01 -5.09
C ASN A 105 -38.07 -26.43 -5.67
N GLY A 106 -38.50 -27.41 -4.86
CA GLY A 106 -38.77 -28.78 -5.29
C GLY A 106 -37.52 -29.63 -5.54
N GLU A 107 -36.35 -29.22 -5.05
CA GLU A 107 -35.06 -29.89 -5.27
C GLU A 107 -34.70 -30.82 -4.11
N VAL A 108 -33.93 -31.88 -4.38
CA VAL A 108 -33.46 -32.78 -3.31
C VAL A 108 -32.41 -32.07 -2.47
N GLU A 109 -32.78 -31.68 -1.25
CA GLU A 109 -31.91 -31.04 -0.27
C GLU A 109 -31.11 -32.08 0.53
N ARG A 110 -31.74 -33.21 0.83
CA ARG A 110 -31.19 -34.25 1.69
C ARG A 110 -31.59 -35.62 1.18
N ILE A 111 -30.78 -36.62 1.52
CA ILE A 111 -31.11 -38.01 1.31
C ILE A 111 -31.11 -38.68 2.67
N GLU A 112 -32.28 -39.14 3.11
CA GLU A 112 -32.38 -40.04 4.25
C GLU A 112 -31.94 -41.43 3.80
N VAL A 113 -31.02 -42.03 4.54
CA VAL A 113 -30.53 -43.38 4.33
C VAL A 113 -30.79 -44.18 5.60
N SER A 114 -31.65 -45.18 5.49
CA SER A 114 -32.01 -46.06 6.60
C SER A 114 -31.56 -47.49 6.32
N HIS A 115 -30.81 -48.06 7.28
CA HIS A 115 -30.36 -49.44 7.26
C HIS A 115 -30.54 -50.05 8.65
N GLU A 116 -31.26 -51.18 8.75
CA GLU A 116 -31.70 -51.76 10.01
C GLU A 116 -32.47 -50.75 10.90
N LYS A 117 -31.98 -50.49 12.13
CA LYS A 117 -32.55 -49.51 13.08
C LYS A 117 -31.77 -48.19 13.09
N GLU A 118 -30.84 -48.00 12.18
CA GLU A 118 -30.01 -46.80 12.07
C GLU A 118 -30.45 -45.98 10.86
N THR A 119 -30.68 -44.69 11.08
CA THR A 119 -31.04 -43.71 10.04
C THR A 119 -30.03 -42.58 10.08
N PHE A 120 -29.50 -42.20 8.93
CA PHE A 120 -28.64 -41.03 8.77
C PHE A 120 -29.05 -40.21 7.56
N PHE A 121 -28.68 -38.94 7.54
CA PHE A 121 -29.01 -38.01 6.48
C PHE A 121 -27.73 -37.61 5.73
N ILE A 122 -27.80 -37.56 4.40
CA ILE A 122 -26.76 -37.08 3.51
C ILE A 122 -27.25 -35.77 2.91
N ASP A 123 -26.61 -34.66 3.26
CA ASP A 123 -26.94 -33.35 2.70
C ASP A 123 -26.46 -33.24 1.24
N ILE A 124 -27.30 -32.65 0.40
CA ILE A 124 -26.97 -32.26 -0.98
C ILE A 124 -26.64 -30.76 -0.97
N PRO A 125 -25.46 -30.35 -1.47
CA PRO A 125 -25.06 -28.94 -1.50
C PRO A 125 -26.07 -28.06 -2.25
N GLN A 126 -26.55 -26.99 -1.60
CA GLN A 126 -27.57 -26.06 -2.14
C GLN A 126 -27.00 -24.98 -3.09
N GLU A 127 -25.67 -24.86 -3.21
CA GLU A 127 -25.00 -23.72 -3.86
C GLU A 127 -24.91 -23.81 -5.40
N VAL A 128 -25.74 -24.64 -6.04
CA VAL A 128 -25.74 -24.84 -7.51
C VAL A 128 -27.04 -24.31 -8.10
N GLU A 129 -26.95 -23.52 -9.17
CA GLU A 129 -28.11 -23.11 -9.94
C GLU A 129 -28.75 -24.34 -10.61
N HIS A 130 -29.79 -24.89 -9.97
CA HIS A 130 -30.45 -26.14 -10.33
C HIS A 130 -31.20 -26.10 -11.68
N GLY A 131 -31.22 -24.96 -12.38
CA GLY A 131 -31.65 -24.88 -13.79
C GLY A 131 -30.82 -25.77 -14.73
N LEU A 132 -29.59 -26.14 -14.34
CA LEU A 132 -28.71 -27.09 -15.05
C LEU A 132 -29.06 -28.57 -14.81
N TYR A 133 -29.93 -28.92 -13.85
CA TYR A 133 -30.33 -30.31 -13.61
C TYR A 133 -31.18 -30.90 -14.75
N ASN A 134 -31.93 -30.06 -15.47
CA ASN A 134 -32.64 -30.47 -16.68
C ASN A 134 -31.72 -30.66 -17.91
N TYR A 135 -30.44 -30.25 -17.82
CA TYR A 135 -29.50 -30.27 -18.93
C TYR A 135 -28.83 -31.64 -19.13
N TYR A 136 -28.86 -32.51 -18.13
CA TYR A 136 -28.17 -33.81 -18.13
C TYR A 136 -28.87 -34.94 -18.91
N PHE A 137 -30.00 -34.66 -19.57
CA PHE A 137 -30.73 -35.63 -20.40
C PHE A 137 -30.69 -35.36 -21.92
N LEU A 138 -29.92 -34.37 -22.42
CA LEU A 138 -29.80 -34.09 -23.87
C LEU A 138 -28.32 -33.93 -24.33
N PRO A 139 -27.99 -34.27 -25.60
CA PRO A 139 -26.62 -34.29 -26.10
C PRO A 139 -26.00 -32.88 -26.14
N PRO A 140 -24.66 -32.78 -26.09
CA PRO A 140 -23.94 -31.57 -25.70
C PRO A 140 -24.15 -30.44 -26.71
N ASN A 141 -24.43 -29.23 -26.21
CA ASN A 141 -24.07 -28.01 -26.91
C ASN A 141 -22.66 -27.59 -26.41
N PRO A 142 -21.61 -27.62 -27.24
CA PRO A 142 -20.22 -27.41 -26.80
C PRO A 142 -19.87 -25.98 -26.39
N ASP A 143 -20.75 -25.00 -26.60
CA ASP A 143 -20.37 -23.58 -26.56
C ASP A 143 -21.02 -22.75 -25.43
N SER A 144 -21.69 -23.36 -24.45
CA SER A 144 -22.26 -22.62 -23.32
C SER A 144 -21.72 -23.10 -21.97
N TYR A 145 -20.86 -22.26 -21.41
CA TYR A 145 -20.27 -22.30 -20.07
C TYR A 145 -19.23 -23.41 -19.84
N THR A 146 -18.00 -22.95 -19.60
CA THR A 146 -16.91 -23.64 -18.88
C THR A 146 -17.46 -24.68 -17.92
N SER A 147 -16.95 -25.92 -17.96
CA SER A 147 -17.44 -27.01 -17.11
C SER A 147 -17.63 -26.53 -15.67
N LEU A 148 -18.67 -26.99 -14.96
CA LEU A 148 -18.82 -26.62 -13.54
C LEU A 148 -17.55 -26.94 -12.74
N GLU A 149 -16.77 -27.93 -13.16
CA GLU A 149 -15.41 -28.18 -12.67
C GLU A 149 -14.49 -26.95 -12.83
N GLU A 150 -14.48 -26.29 -13.99
CA GLU A 150 -13.76 -25.05 -14.23
C GLU A 150 -14.37 -23.86 -13.47
N TYR A 151 -15.68 -23.83 -13.24
CA TYR A 151 -16.33 -22.84 -12.36
C TYR A 151 -15.93 -23.04 -10.89
N PHE A 152 -15.99 -24.27 -10.37
CA PHE A 152 -15.58 -24.60 -9.01
C PHE A 152 -14.08 -24.39 -8.80
N LYS A 153 -13.22 -24.79 -9.75
CA LYS A 153 -11.77 -24.50 -9.72
C LYS A 153 -11.45 -23.00 -9.81
N LYS A 154 -12.33 -22.19 -10.42
CA LYS A 154 -12.20 -20.72 -10.43
C LYS A 154 -12.73 -20.04 -9.17
N THR A 155 -13.75 -20.62 -8.53
CA THR A 155 -14.46 -20.01 -7.40
C THR A 155 -13.88 -20.44 -6.05
N TYR A 156 -13.44 -21.70 -5.95
CA TYR A 156 -12.63 -22.22 -4.86
C TYR A 156 -11.15 -22.17 -5.28
N ASN A 157 -10.27 -21.80 -4.37
CA ASN A 157 -8.82 -21.87 -4.58
C ASN A 157 -8.28 -23.30 -4.52
N TYR A 158 -8.97 -24.25 -5.16
CA TYR A 158 -8.70 -25.67 -5.10
C TYR A 158 -7.27 -26.03 -5.52
N ASP A 159 -6.84 -25.53 -6.69
CA ASP A 159 -5.49 -25.78 -7.20
C ASP A 159 -4.42 -25.14 -6.29
N GLU A 160 -4.69 -23.96 -5.72
CA GLU A 160 -3.77 -23.32 -4.77
C GLU A 160 -3.68 -24.07 -3.44
N ASP A 161 -4.82 -24.56 -2.91
CA ASP A 161 -4.90 -25.36 -1.69
C ASP A 161 -4.18 -26.72 -1.85
N ILE A 162 -4.34 -27.39 -2.99
CA ILE A 162 -3.58 -28.61 -3.34
C ILE A 162 -2.08 -28.30 -3.37
N MET A 163 -1.67 -27.25 -4.08
CA MET A 163 -0.26 -26.82 -4.14
C MET A 163 0.29 -26.49 -2.74
N ILE A 164 -0.53 -25.95 -1.85
CA ILE A 164 -0.17 -25.67 -0.46
C ILE A 164 0.12 -26.98 0.30
N LEU A 165 -0.75 -27.98 0.18
CA LEU A 165 -0.56 -29.28 0.84
C LEU A 165 0.66 -30.02 0.29
N GLU A 166 0.86 -30.04 -1.03
CA GLU A 166 1.98 -30.71 -1.69
C GLU A 166 3.34 -30.14 -1.25
N LYS A 167 3.42 -28.82 -1.03
CA LYS A 167 4.64 -28.17 -0.53
C LYS A 167 4.94 -28.51 0.93
N GLY A 168 4.02 -29.13 1.67
CA GLY A 168 4.19 -29.55 3.06
C GLY A 168 4.52 -28.42 4.05
N THR A 169 4.38 -27.17 3.62
CA THR A 169 4.77 -25.97 4.38
C THR A 169 3.61 -24.98 4.33
N TYR A 170 2.67 -25.15 5.26
CA TYR A 170 1.63 -24.15 5.50
C TYR A 170 1.88 -23.44 6.81
N CYS A 171 2.11 -22.13 6.73
CA CYS A 171 2.05 -21.27 7.90
C CYS A 171 0.59 -20.85 8.01
N TYR A 172 -0.10 -21.27 9.07
CA TYR A 172 -1.43 -20.73 9.36
C TYR A 172 -1.30 -19.21 9.50
N GLU A 173 -1.95 -18.46 8.60
CA GLU A 173 -1.74 -17.02 8.43
C GLU A 173 -2.15 -16.18 9.65
N TYR A 174 -2.81 -16.80 10.63
CA TYR A 174 -3.32 -16.15 11.85
C TYR A 174 -2.92 -16.89 13.13
N ILE A 175 -1.81 -17.63 13.11
CA ILE A 175 -1.34 -18.40 14.26
C ILE A 175 -1.09 -17.53 15.49
N GLU A 176 -0.71 -16.26 15.30
CA GLU A 176 -0.55 -15.28 16.36
C GLU A 176 -1.84 -15.08 17.16
N GLU A 177 -2.98 -14.84 16.51
CA GLU A 177 -4.27 -14.69 17.18
C GLU A 177 -4.65 -15.95 17.92
N LEU A 178 -4.51 -17.11 17.25
CA LEU A 178 -4.87 -18.40 17.83
C LEU A 178 -4.05 -18.74 19.08
N MET A 179 -2.74 -18.43 19.06
CA MET A 179 -1.86 -18.60 20.21
C MET A 179 -2.26 -17.66 21.36
N ILE A 180 -2.54 -16.37 21.08
CA ILE A 180 -2.95 -15.39 22.10
C ILE A 180 -4.30 -15.77 22.71
N LEU A 181 -5.28 -16.16 21.88
CA LEU A 181 -6.59 -16.64 22.32
C LEU A 181 -6.46 -17.87 23.20
N THR A 182 -5.64 -18.86 22.80
CA THR A 182 -5.40 -20.07 23.59
C THR A 182 -4.77 -19.73 24.94
N ALA A 183 -3.78 -18.84 24.97
CA ALA A 183 -3.17 -18.39 26.22
C ALA A 183 -4.18 -17.67 27.12
N TYR A 184 -5.06 -16.84 26.55
CA TYR A 184 -6.12 -16.15 27.28
C TYR A 184 -7.13 -17.13 27.88
N ILE A 185 -7.52 -18.18 27.14
CA ILE A 185 -8.41 -19.24 27.64
C ILE A 185 -7.74 -19.99 28.79
N LEU A 186 -6.48 -20.40 28.64
CA LEU A 186 -5.73 -21.07 29.70
C LEU A 186 -5.63 -20.22 30.96
N LEU A 187 -5.46 -18.91 30.80
CA LEU A 187 -5.44 -17.94 31.88
C LEU A 187 -6.82 -17.83 32.58
N LYS A 188 -7.92 -17.82 31.82
CA LYS A 188 -9.28 -17.81 32.37
C LYS A 188 -9.63 -19.07 33.13
N LEU A 189 -9.19 -20.23 32.65
CA LEU A 189 -9.40 -21.52 33.30
C LEU A 189 -8.64 -21.65 34.64
N GLN A 190 -7.68 -20.76 34.92
CA GLN A 190 -7.01 -20.68 36.23
C GLN A 190 -7.77 -19.84 37.26
N ASP A 191 -8.83 -19.12 36.86
CA ASP A 191 -9.63 -18.32 37.80
C ASP A 191 -10.43 -19.27 38.72
N PRO A 192 -10.23 -19.25 40.05
CA PRO A 192 -10.85 -20.19 40.98
C PRO A 192 -12.37 -20.06 41.06
N THR A 193 -12.96 -19.02 40.47
CA THR A 193 -14.41 -18.86 40.32
C THR A 193 -15.02 -19.75 39.24
N TRP A 194 -14.19 -20.41 38.43
CA TRP A 194 -14.62 -21.34 37.39
C TRP A 194 -14.90 -22.74 37.96
N GLU A 195 -16.09 -22.93 38.53
CA GLU A 195 -16.60 -24.23 38.95
C GLU A 195 -17.60 -24.78 37.92
N ARG A 196 -17.13 -25.63 37.00
CA ARG A 196 -17.83 -26.75 36.32
C ARG A 196 -16.98 -27.24 35.14
N GLY A 197 -17.28 -28.43 34.61
CA GLY A 197 -16.52 -29.10 33.54
C GLY A 197 -16.15 -28.19 32.36
N LEU A 198 -15.17 -28.62 31.58
CA LEU A 198 -14.58 -27.83 30.48
C LEU A 198 -15.58 -27.62 29.34
N ASP A 199 -16.48 -26.65 29.50
CA ASP A 199 -17.41 -26.18 28.47
C ASP A 199 -16.91 -24.81 27.98
N LEU A 200 -16.09 -24.81 26.92
CA LEU A 200 -15.55 -23.57 26.38
C LEU A 200 -16.62 -22.70 25.73
N ALA A 201 -17.77 -23.27 25.32
CA ALA A 201 -18.88 -22.51 24.75
C ALA A 201 -19.59 -21.63 25.80
N SER A 202 -19.47 -21.97 27.09
CA SER A 202 -19.97 -21.17 28.20
C SER A 202 -19.08 -19.99 28.61
N LEU A 203 -17.83 -19.94 28.13
CA LEU A 203 -16.90 -18.84 28.41
C LEU A 203 -17.39 -17.56 27.74
N LYS A 204 -17.53 -16.49 28.53
CA LYS A 204 -17.81 -15.15 27.99
C LYS A 204 -16.54 -14.53 27.43
N PHE A 205 -16.44 -14.47 26.11
CA PHE A 205 -15.36 -13.80 25.41
C PHE A 205 -15.68 -12.32 25.16
N PRO A 206 -14.67 -11.43 25.22
CA PRO A 206 -14.83 -10.06 24.75
C PRO A 206 -15.22 -10.08 23.28
N GLU A 207 -16.30 -9.40 22.91
CA GLU A 207 -16.77 -9.27 21.52
C GLU A 207 -16.89 -10.61 20.77
N ASN A 208 -17.19 -11.70 21.50
CA ASN A 208 -17.30 -13.06 20.92
C ASN A 208 -16.05 -13.53 20.16
N ILE A 209 -14.87 -12.95 20.46
CA ILE A 209 -13.61 -13.28 19.79
C ILE A 209 -13.32 -14.77 19.93
N GLY A 210 -13.03 -15.40 18.80
CA GLY A 210 -12.62 -16.79 18.71
C GLY A 210 -13.75 -17.81 18.88
N LEU A 211 -15.02 -17.38 18.97
CA LEU A 211 -16.15 -18.31 19.00
C LEU A 211 -16.18 -19.24 17.78
N ASN A 212 -15.79 -18.75 16.60
CA ASN A 212 -15.73 -19.58 15.38
C ASN A 212 -14.74 -20.74 15.54
N TYR A 213 -13.59 -20.51 16.18
CA TYR A 213 -12.61 -21.57 16.47
C TYR A 213 -13.11 -22.56 17.50
N ILE A 214 -13.80 -22.07 18.54
CA ILE A 214 -14.29 -22.89 19.65
C ILE A 214 -15.47 -23.75 19.22
N LYS A 215 -16.40 -23.18 18.43
CA LYS A 215 -17.62 -23.85 17.97
C LYS A 215 -17.40 -24.80 16.81
N GLU A 216 -16.26 -24.76 16.12
CA GLU A 216 -15.97 -25.64 14.99
C GLU A 216 -15.89 -27.11 15.44
N PRO A 217 -16.93 -27.93 15.20
CA PRO A 217 -17.04 -29.26 15.78
C PRO A 217 -15.96 -30.23 15.28
N ARG A 218 -15.38 -29.96 14.11
CA ARG A 218 -14.34 -30.81 13.50
C ARG A 218 -12.96 -30.51 14.08
N PHE A 219 -12.68 -29.26 14.45
CA PHE A 219 -11.40 -28.88 15.02
C PHE A 219 -11.21 -29.42 16.45
N LYS A 220 -12.32 -29.58 17.20
CA LYS A 220 -12.32 -30.02 18.61
C LYS A 220 -11.31 -29.20 19.44
N PHE A 221 -11.46 -27.87 19.41
CA PHE A 221 -10.57 -26.90 20.06
C PHE A 221 -10.28 -27.26 21.53
N GLU A 222 -11.31 -27.70 22.25
CA GLU A 222 -11.24 -28.16 23.64
C GLU A 222 -10.16 -29.25 23.84
N ASN A 223 -10.12 -30.25 22.95
CA ASN A 223 -9.15 -31.35 23.02
C ASN A 223 -7.70 -30.89 22.85
N ARG A 224 -7.49 -29.75 22.21
CA ARG A 224 -6.15 -29.16 22.02
C ARG A 224 -5.71 -28.35 23.24
N ILE A 225 -6.63 -27.97 24.13
CA ILE A 225 -6.35 -27.17 25.34
C ILE A 225 -6.26 -28.03 26.60
N LEU A 226 -6.98 -29.16 26.65
CA LEU A 226 -7.05 -30.03 27.83
C LEU A 226 -5.68 -30.41 28.41
N ASP A 227 -4.71 -30.79 27.58
CA ASP A 227 -3.35 -31.17 28.00
C ASP A 227 -2.42 -29.97 28.28
N LEU A 228 -2.90 -28.75 28.04
CA LEU A 228 -2.19 -27.50 28.35
C LEU A 228 -2.64 -26.87 29.67
N MET A 229 -3.75 -27.34 30.24
CA MET A 229 -4.24 -26.87 31.54
C MET A 229 -3.17 -27.03 32.61
N ASN A 230 -2.99 -26.00 33.45
CA ASN A 230 -2.02 -25.97 34.55
C ASN A 230 -0.54 -26.16 34.14
N ARG A 231 -0.21 -26.10 32.84
CA ARG A 231 1.17 -26.32 32.33
C ARG A 231 2.05 -25.06 32.42
N PHE A 232 1.41 -23.90 32.55
CA PHE A 232 2.03 -22.57 32.64
C PHE A 232 1.47 -21.84 33.85
N ASN A 233 2.30 -21.01 34.48
CA ASN A 233 1.82 -20.14 35.56
C ASN A 233 1.14 -18.87 35.01
N GLU A 234 0.46 -18.14 35.89
CA GLU A 234 -0.28 -16.92 35.53
C GLU A 234 0.63 -15.87 34.87
N ASP A 235 1.79 -15.56 35.47
CA ASP A 235 2.74 -14.56 34.98
C ASP A 235 3.30 -14.91 33.58
N GLU A 236 3.57 -16.19 33.31
CA GLU A 236 4.01 -16.69 32.00
C GLU A 236 2.95 -16.45 30.93
N LEU A 237 1.68 -16.74 31.24
CA LEU A 237 0.55 -16.52 30.33
C LEU A 237 0.30 -15.04 30.10
N LEU A 238 0.29 -14.24 31.16
CA LEU A 238 0.12 -12.78 31.09
C LEU A 238 1.24 -12.13 30.27
N ALA A 239 2.49 -12.51 30.50
CA ALA A 239 3.62 -11.99 29.74
C ALA A 239 3.56 -12.40 28.26
N PHE A 240 3.16 -13.64 27.95
CA PHE A 240 2.94 -14.07 26.58
C PHE A 240 1.84 -13.23 25.90
N ILE A 241 0.67 -13.09 26.52
CA ILE A 241 -0.47 -12.36 25.95
C ILE A 241 -0.09 -10.90 25.69
N LEU A 242 0.61 -10.24 26.62
CA LEU A 242 0.92 -8.80 26.51
C LEU A 242 2.05 -8.50 25.54
N PHE A 243 3.11 -9.31 25.50
CA PHE A 243 4.38 -8.96 24.83
C PHE A 243 4.73 -9.82 23.62
N ALA A 244 4.08 -10.97 23.40
CA ALA A 244 4.30 -11.71 22.16
C ALA A 244 3.86 -10.88 20.94
N PHE A 245 4.62 -11.05 19.85
CA PHE A 245 4.40 -10.39 18.56
C PHE A 245 4.51 -8.86 18.58
N ASP A 246 5.00 -8.26 19.67
CA ASP A 246 5.33 -6.83 19.68
C ASP A 246 6.62 -6.52 18.89
N PHE A 247 7.00 -5.24 18.84
CA PHE A 247 8.23 -4.83 18.17
C PHE A 247 9.47 -5.54 18.74
N ASN A 248 9.57 -5.69 20.06
CA ASN A 248 10.71 -6.33 20.73
C ASN A 248 10.79 -7.84 20.47
N TYR A 249 9.65 -8.49 20.30
CA TYR A 249 9.55 -9.88 19.91
C TYR A 249 10.22 -10.08 18.54
N TYR A 250 9.86 -9.27 17.55
CA TYR A 250 10.44 -9.35 16.20
C TYR A 250 11.91 -8.91 16.16
N LEU A 251 12.37 -8.04 17.07
CA LEU A 251 13.81 -7.75 17.19
C LEU A 251 14.65 -8.98 17.56
N LYS A 252 14.04 -10.01 18.17
CA LYS A 252 14.72 -11.21 18.69
C LYS A 252 14.49 -12.47 17.84
N LYS A 253 13.51 -12.47 16.94
CA LYS A 253 13.00 -13.68 16.29
C LYS A 253 13.25 -13.66 14.78
N GLU A 254 13.31 -14.86 14.20
CA GLU A 254 13.70 -15.07 12.81
C GLU A 254 12.54 -15.10 11.81
N LYS A 255 11.30 -14.97 12.28
CA LYS A 255 10.06 -15.19 11.51
C LYS A 255 9.81 -14.07 10.49
N LYS A 256 9.07 -14.41 9.43
CA LYS A 256 8.46 -13.44 8.52
C LYS A 256 7.59 -12.49 9.37
N ILE A 257 7.84 -11.21 9.23
CA ILE A 257 7.11 -10.17 9.96
C ILE A 257 5.75 -10.05 9.27
N LEU A 258 4.69 -10.51 9.95
CA LEU A 258 3.32 -10.41 9.43
C LEU A 258 2.75 -8.99 9.63
N MET A 259 3.26 -8.30 10.65
CA MET A 259 2.78 -6.99 11.10
C MET A 259 3.98 -6.09 11.41
N SER A 260 3.85 -4.77 11.31
CA SER A 260 4.92 -3.84 11.71
C SER A 260 4.60 -3.07 13.00
N PRO A 261 4.56 -3.75 14.19
CA PRO A 261 4.13 -3.13 15.43
C PRO A 261 4.89 -1.84 15.74
N LEU A 262 4.17 -0.84 16.21
CA LEU A 262 4.76 0.40 16.71
C LEU A 262 5.84 0.14 17.78
N PRO A 263 7.08 0.62 17.58
CA PRO A 263 8.15 0.55 18.58
C PRO A 263 7.78 1.27 19.88
N ASN A 264 8.17 0.71 21.02
CA ASN A 264 7.90 1.32 22.34
C ASN A 264 8.44 2.75 22.45
N SER A 265 9.60 3.03 21.86
CA SER A 265 10.15 4.39 21.88
C SER A 265 9.30 5.39 21.11
N LEU A 266 8.62 4.96 20.04
CA LEU A 266 7.66 5.79 19.32
C LEU A 266 6.34 5.91 20.09
N SER A 267 5.86 4.86 20.77
CA SER A 267 4.72 4.97 21.69
C SER A 267 4.95 6.03 22.78
N LYS A 268 6.11 5.99 23.45
CA LYS A 268 6.50 6.96 24.48
C LYS A 268 6.59 8.38 23.93
N LEU A 269 7.23 8.54 22.77
CA LEU A 269 7.36 9.84 22.11
C LEU A 269 5.97 10.38 21.74
N SER A 270 5.11 9.56 21.15
CA SER A 270 3.75 9.94 20.78
C SER A 270 2.90 10.35 21.97
N PHE A 271 2.98 9.61 23.08
CA PHE A 271 2.31 9.95 24.34
C PHE A 271 2.73 11.34 24.84
N LYS A 272 4.04 11.61 24.87
CA LYS A 272 4.58 12.91 25.30
C LYS A 272 4.21 14.05 24.33
N LEU A 273 4.27 13.82 23.02
CA LEU A 273 3.96 14.83 21.99
C LEU A 273 2.50 15.27 22.02
N LEU A 274 1.59 14.32 22.28
CA LEU A 274 0.17 14.60 22.39
C LEU A 274 -0.20 15.34 23.68
N ASP A 275 0.69 15.38 24.68
CA ASP A 275 0.42 15.96 26.00
C ASP A 275 -0.87 15.36 26.59
N ILE A 276 -0.92 14.02 26.65
CA ILE A 276 -2.09 13.26 27.13
C ILE A 276 -2.22 13.43 28.64
N LYS A 277 -3.39 13.88 29.07
CA LYS A 277 -3.73 14.17 30.46
C LYS A 277 -4.86 13.26 30.94
N ASP A 278 -4.95 13.16 32.26
CA ASP A 278 -6.06 12.47 32.91
C ASP A 278 -7.42 12.99 32.43
N ASN A 279 -8.37 12.07 32.23
CA ASN A 279 -9.70 12.29 31.65
C ASN A 279 -9.76 12.70 30.16
N ASP A 280 -8.63 12.73 29.44
CA ASP A 280 -8.67 12.90 27.98
C ASP A 280 -9.43 11.74 27.33
N TYR A 281 -10.21 12.06 26.29
CA TYR A 281 -10.70 11.06 25.35
C TYR A 281 -9.73 10.97 24.16
N VAL A 282 -9.13 9.80 24.00
CA VAL A 282 -8.10 9.52 23.00
C VAL A 282 -8.64 8.60 21.91
N LEU A 283 -8.42 8.97 20.65
CA LEU A 283 -8.69 8.12 19.50
C LEU A 283 -7.37 7.65 18.89
N ASN A 284 -7.26 6.36 18.56
CA ASN A 284 -6.06 5.77 17.99
C ASN A 284 -6.38 5.05 16.67
N PHE A 285 -6.06 5.66 15.53
CA PHE A 285 -6.27 5.07 14.20
C PHE A 285 -5.10 4.19 13.78
N TYR A 286 -5.41 3.04 13.18
CA TYR A 286 -4.43 2.00 12.82
C TYR A 286 -3.70 1.55 14.08
N SER A 287 -4.50 1.09 15.05
CA SER A 287 -4.02 0.83 16.41
C SER A 287 -3.19 -0.43 16.55
N GLU A 288 -3.19 -1.30 15.53
CA GLU A 288 -2.44 -2.56 15.46
C GLU A 288 -2.70 -3.44 16.71
N LEU A 289 -1.63 -3.81 17.43
CA LEU A 289 -1.68 -4.61 18.66
C LEU A 289 -2.10 -3.80 19.91
N GLY A 290 -2.45 -2.52 19.76
CA GLY A 290 -2.87 -1.66 20.87
C GLY A 290 -1.73 -1.09 21.71
N ASN A 291 -0.47 -1.21 21.28
CA ASN A 291 0.72 -0.81 22.06
C ASN A 291 0.65 0.64 22.56
N PHE A 292 0.36 1.60 21.67
CA PHE A 292 0.22 3.01 22.04
C PHE A 292 -0.92 3.22 23.04
N ALA A 293 -2.04 2.53 22.85
CA ALA A 293 -3.21 2.72 23.69
C ALA A 293 -3.00 2.21 25.12
N ILE A 294 -2.40 1.02 25.23
CA ILE A 294 -2.00 0.42 26.50
C ILE A 294 -0.97 1.30 27.19
N GLU A 295 0.08 1.72 26.49
CA GLU A 295 1.13 2.55 27.08
C GLU A 295 0.60 3.91 27.55
N SER A 296 -0.30 4.53 26.78
CA SER A 296 -0.94 5.78 27.18
C SER A 296 -1.77 5.63 28.43
N PHE A 297 -2.58 4.58 28.53
CA PHE A 297 -3.40 4.32 29.71
C PHE A 297 -2.55 4.03 30.95
N LEU A 298 -1.48 3.24 30.82
CA LEU A 298 -0.58 2.93 31.93
C LEU A 298 0.18 4.18 32.44
N ASN A 299 0.37 5.20 31.61
CA ASN A 299 0.98 6.46 32.02
C ASN A 299 -0.03 7.50 32.53
N SER A 300 -1.31 7.42 32.12
CA SER A 300 -2.40 8.29 32.58
C SER A 300 -3.68 7.46 32.87
N PRO A 301 -3.81 6.83 34.07
CA PRO A 301 -4.79 5.78 34.36
C PRO A 301 -6.29 6.15 34.37
N SER A 302 -6.66 7.36 33.98
CA SER A 302 -8.06 7.83 33.93
C SER A 302 -8.54 8.19 32.52
N ILE A 303 -7.70 8.04 31.50
CA ILE A 303 -8.10 8.32 30.12
C ILE A 303 -9.11 7.30 29.61
N ASN A 304 -9.91 7.73 28.65
CA ASN A 304 -10.71 6.84 27.82
C ASN A 304 -10.04 6.75 26.45
N ILE A 305 -9.80 5.55 25.94
CA ILE A 305 -9.15 5.36 24.65
C ILE A 305 -9.92 4.40 23.77
N ARG A 306 -10.12 4.82 22.51
CA ARG A 306 -10.71 4.00 21.46
C ARG A 306 -9.69 3.80 20.34
N GLY A 307 -9.28 2.56 20.14
CA GLY A 307 -8.52 2.16 18.95
C GLY A 307 -9.44 1.76 17.82
N ILE A 308 -9.09 2.14 16.59
CA ILE A 308 -9.79 1.75 15.38
C ILE A 308 -8.81 0.97 14.51
N GLU A 309 -9.18 -0.26 14.19
CA GLU A 309 -8.35 -1.21 13.47
C GLU A 309 -9.20 -1.96 12.45
N ASP A 310 -8.78 -1.90 11.19
CA ASP A 310 -9.50 -2.51 10.07
C ASP A 310 -8.99 -3.93 9.76
N PHE A 311 -7.85 -4.35 10.34
CA PHE A 311 -7.39 -5.74 10.28
C PHE A 311 -7.77 -6.53 11.55
N PHE A 312 -8.79 -7.38 11.41
CA PHE A 312 -9.46 -8.08 12.52
C PHE A 312 -8.53 -8.88 13.44
N VAL A 313 -7.48 -9.51 12.92
CA VAL A 313 -6.49 -10.30 13.71
C VAL A 313 -5.86 -9.42 14.78
N THR A 314 -5.45 -8.22 14.38
CA THR A 314 -4.71 -7.29 15.22
C THR A 314 -5.64 -6.60 16.19
N ARG A 315 -6.85 -6.27 15.73
CA ARG A 315 -7.96 -5.86 16.57
C ARG A 315 -8.24 -6.88 17.67
N ASN A 316 -8.43 -8.16 17.33
CA ASN A 316 -8.76 -9.21 18.29
C ASN A 316 -7.64 -9.39 19.33
N ILE A 317 -6.39 -9.43 18.90
CA ILE A 317 -5.24 -9.48 19.82
C ILE A 317 -5.22 -8.24 20.74
N SER A 318 -5.48 -7.05 20.19
CA SER A 318 -5.51 -5.80 20.98
C SER A 318 -6.62 -5.79 22.03
N ILE A 319 -7.80 -6.34 21.74
CA ILE A 319 -8.91 -6.48 22.69
C ILE A 319 -8.53 -7.43 23.82
N LEU A 320 -7.97 -8.59 23.48
CA LEU A 320 -7.51 -9.59 24.46
C LEU A 320 -6.41 -9.02 25.38
N LYS A 321 -5.52 -8.17 24.86
CA LYS A 321 -4.53 -7.44 25.67
C LYS A 321 -5.16 -6.38 26.56
N ALA A 322 -6.02 -5.52 26.01
CA ALA A 322 -6.59 -4.39 26.74
C ALA A 322 -7.50 -4.80 27.90
N ILE A 323 -8.28 -5.87 27.75
CA ILE A 323 -9.20 -6.30 28.81
C ILE A 323 -8.45 -6.76 30.07
N LEU A 324 -7.18 -7.17 29.97
CA LEU A 324 -6.34 -7.48 31.12
C LEU A 324 -5.92 -6.22 31.89
N ILE A 325 -5.96 -5.06 31.26
CA ILE A 325 -5.46 -3.78 31.78
C ILE A 325 -6.62 -2.89 32.25
N SER A 326 -7.59 -2.60 31.38
CA SER A 326 -8.68 -1.68 31.70
C SER A 326 -9.86 -1.78 30.74
N ASP A 327 -11.07 -1.56 31.24
CA ASP A 327 -12.29 -1.49 30.41
C ASP A 327 -12.46 -0.12 29.71
N ASN A 328 -11.59 0.85 30.06
CA ASN A 328 -11.51 2.16 29.40
C ASN A 328 -10.68 2.13 28.11
N ILE A 329 -10.07 0.98 27.78
CA ILE A 329 -9.36 0.75 26.53
C ILE A 329 -10.24 -0.13 25.66
N LYS A 330 -10.76 0.41 24.56
CA LYS A 330 -11.65 -0.31 23.64
C LYS A 330 -11.08 -0.27 22.23
N PHE A 331 -11.30 -1.34 21.48
CA PHE A 331 -10.96 -1.40 20.06
C PHE A 331 -12.20 -1.73 19.26
N SER A 332 -12.26 -1.27 18.01
CA SER A 332 -13.39 -1.52 17.11
C SER A 332 -12.92 -1.51 15.67
N ASP A 333 -13.63 -2.18 14.78
CA ASP A 333 -13.55 -1.94 13.34
C ASP A 333 -14.71 -1.06 12.86
N ILE A 334 -14.67 -0.70 11.58
CA ILE A 334 -15.72 0.10 10.90
C ILE A 334 -16.55 -0.80 9.98
N THR A 335 -15.99 -1.94 9.57
CA THR A 335 -16.67 -2.91 8.71
C THR A 335 -17.55 -3.78 9.60
N PRO A 336 -18.84 -3.98 9.29
CA PRO A 336 -19.69 -4.89 10.04
C PRO A 336 -19.05 -6.29 10.13
N ASN A 337 -19.22 -6.94 11.27
CA ASN A 337 -18.70 -8.29 11.52
C ASN A 337 -19.23 -9.23 10.42
N TYR A 338 -18.33 -9.73 9.57
CA TYR A 338 -18.62 -10.64 8.45
C TYR A 338 -19.50 -11.84 8.86
N PHE A 339 -19.46 -12.22 10.13
CA PHE A 339 -20.14 -13.39 10.69
C PHE A 339 -21.49 -13.09 11.38
N GLU A 340 -21.87 -11.82 11.57
CA GLU A 340 -23.10 -11.47 12.33
C GLU A 340 -24.27 -11.01 11.45
N GLU A 341 -24.05 -10.55 10.21
CA GLU A 341 -25.10 -9.85 9.43
C GLU A 341 -25.53 -10.50 8.10
N VAL A 342 -25.00 -11.66 7.70
CA VAL A 342 -25.43 -12.31 6.45
C VAL A 342 -26.21 -13.59 6.75
N GLU A 343 -27.51 -13.46 7.01
CA GLU A 343 -28.47 -14.50 6.63
C GLU A 343 -28.53 -14.49 5.10
N PHE A 344 -28.07 -15.58 4.49
CA PHE A 344 -27.78 -15.70 3.04
C PHE A 344 -29.01 -15.67 2.12
N GLU A 345 -30.20 -15.33 2.61
CA GLU A 345 -31.44 -15.69 1.91
C GLU A 345 -31.93 -14.71 0.84
N ASP A 346 -31.59 -13.40 0.83
CA ASP A 346 -32.25 -12.48 -0.13
C ASP A 346 -31.45 -11.21 -0.49
N ILE A 347 -30.26 -11.30 -1.11
CA ILE A 347 -29.57 -10.09 -1.62
C ILE A 347 -29.25 -10.19 -3.11
N GLU A 348 -29.87 -9.32 -3.91
CA GLU A 348 -29.55 -9.09 -5.33
C GLU A 348 -28.07 -8.68 -5.48
N ILE A 349 -27.31 -9.48 -6.24
CA ILE A 349 -25.85 -9.42 -6.42
C ILE A 349 -25.33 -8.03 -6.86
N ASP A 350 -26.12 -7.23 -7.58
CA ASP A 350 -25.70 -5.88 -8.01
C ASP A 350 -25.81 -4.82 -6.89
N SER A 351 -26.63 -5.04 -5.85
CA SER A 351 -26.75 -4.15 -4.68
C SER A 351 -25.67 -4.42 -3.61
N CYS A 352 -25.04 -5.60 -3.67
CA CYS A 352 -23.98 -6.06 -2.77
C CYS A 352 -22.70 -5.20 -2.81
N ILE A 353 -22.37 -4.62 -3.97
CA ILE A 353 -21.07 -3.98 -4.20
C ILE A 353 -20.83 -2.76 -3.28
N GLU A 354 -21.88 -2.06 -2.85
CA GLU A 354 -21.76 -0.94 -1.88
C GLU A 354 -21.69 -1.40 -0.41
N VAL A 355 -22.29 -2.54 -0.07
CA VAL A 355 -22.32 -3.09 1.31
C VAL A 355 -20.99 -3.72 1.70
N PHE A 356 -20.30 -4.36 0.76
CA PHE A 356 -19.02 -5.07 0.98
C PHE A 356 -17.76 -4.17 0.86
N ARG A 357 -17.86 -2.89 1.24
CA ARG A 357 -16.72 -1.96 1.24
C ARG A 357 -15.99 -2.02 2.58
N ILE A 358 -14.74 -2.49 2.61
CA ILE A 358 -13.87 -2.30 3.78
C ILE A 358 -13.62 -0.80 3.93
N LYS A 359 -14.16 -0.20 4.98
CA LYS A 359 -13.99 1.23 5.27
C LYS A 359 -12.65 1.41 6.02
N PRO A 360 -11.71 2.22 5.49
CA PRO A 360 -10.44 2.47 6.16
C PRO A 360 -10.66 3.06 7.56
N ALA A 361 -9.77 2.74 8.52
CA ALA A 361 -9.85 3.18 9.91
C ALA A 361 -10.15 4.70 10.10
N PHE A 362 -9.63 5.58 9.23
CA PHE A 362 -9.86 7.02 9.34
C PHE A 362 -11.30 7.46 9.01
N GLU A 363 -12.12 6.61 8.38
CA GLU A 363 -13.53 6.92 8.10
C GLU A 363 -14.41 6.89 9.36
N TYR A 364 -13.94 6.30 10.46
CA TYR A 364 -14.69 6.23 11.71
C TYR A 364 -15.03 7.63 12.25
N SER A 365 -16.30 7.88 12.53
CA SER A 365 -16.73 9.12 13.17
C SER A 365 -17.09 8.85 14.64
N PRO A 366 -16.32 9.35 15.62
CA PRO A 366 -16.69 9.24 17.02
C PRO A 366 -17.97 10.03 17.30
N LYS A 367 -18.80 9.57 18.25
CA LYS A 367 -20.04 10.24 18.65
C LYS A 367 -19.85 11.69 19.12
N GLN A 368 -18.65 11.99 19.62
CA GLN A 368 -18.24 13.31 20.04
C GLN A 368 -16.79 13.55 19.59
N LYS A 369 -16.42 14.81 19.40
CA LYS A 369 -15.03 15.21 19.19
C LYS A 369 -14.16 14.77 20.36
N VAL A 370 -12.93 14.39 20.08
CA VAL A 370 -11.97 13.83 21.04
C VAL A 370 -10.87 14.83 21.38
N ASP A 371 -10.22 14.64 22.53
CA ASP A 371 -9.15 15.51 23.01
C ASP A 371 -7.85 15.25 22.27
N LYS A 372 -7.53 13.97 22.07
CA LYS A 372 -6.27 13.52 21.48
C LYS A 372 -6.50 12.50 20.37
N ILE A 373 -5.73 12.60 19.28
CA ILE A 373 -5.75 11.61 18.20
C ILE A 373 -4.33 11.16 17.90
N PHE A 374 -4.06 9.86 17.95
CA PHE A 374 -2.87 9.26 17.34
C PHE A 374 -3.28 8.52 16.07
N SER A 375 -2.47 8.59 15.02
CA SER A 375 -2.74 7.90 13.76
C SER A 375 -1.46 7.39 13.12
N ASN A 376 -1.35 6.07 12.93
CA ASN A 376 -0.21 5.44 12.27
C ASN A 376 -0.43 5.26 10.75
N LEU A 377 -0.52 6.36 10.02
CA LEU A 377 -0.73 6.34 8.56
C LEU A 377 0.47 5.83 7.76
N ALA A 378 1.64 5.62 8.38
CA ALA A 378 2.76 4.92 7.73
C ALA A 378 2.38 3.50 7.28
N LEU A 379 1.33 2.91 7.87
CA LEU A 379 0.82 1.59 7.51
C LEU A 379 -0.26 1.61 6.43
N ILE A 380 -0.70 2.80 5.99
CA ILE A 380 -1.83 2.94 5.06
C ILE A 380 -1.58 2.21 3.74
N SER A 381 -0.33 2.19 3.25
CA SER A 381 0.04 1.45 2.04
C SER A 381 -0.03 -0.05 2.29
N ASN A 382 0.51 -0.53 3.42
CA ASN A 382 0.46 -1.94 3.81
C ASN A 382 -0.98 -2.46 3.91
N TYR A 383 -1.93 -1.61 4.34
CA TYR A 383 -3.34 -1.96 4.36
C TYR A 383 -3.89 -2.32 2.97
N PHE A 384 -3.61 -1.50 1.94
CA PHE A 384 -4.06 -1.78 0.57
C PHE A 384 -3.26 -2.90 -0.12
N PHE A 385 -2.04 -3.19 0.32
CA PHE A 385 -1.24 -4.30 -0.21
C PHE A 385 -1.54 -5.64 0.47
N ASN A 386 -1.79 -5.65 1.77
CA ASN A 386 -2.18 -6.85 2.50
C ASN A 386 -3.62 -7.26 2.17
N SER A 387 -4.51 -6.30 1.87
CA SER A 387 -5.84 -6.63 1.33
C SER A 387 -5.76 -7.40 0.00
N LEU A 388 -4.73 -7.19 -0.81
CA LEU A 388 -4.49 -7.99 -2.03
C LEU A 388 -4.06 -9.43 -1.71
N TYR A 389 -3.31 -9.66 -0.63
CA TYR A 389 -2.97 -11.00 -0.14
C TYR A 389 -4.18 -11.71 0.46
N ILE A 390 -4.98 -11.00 1.27
CA ILE A 390 -6.23 -11.50 1.86
C ILE A 390 -7.28 -11.76 0.76
N SER A 391 -7.36 -10.91 -0.26
CA SER A 391 -8.32 -11.04 -1.39
C SER A 391 -8.04 -12.24 -2.30
N LYS A 392 -6.83 -12.82 -2.23
CA LYS A 392 -6.56 -14.07 -2.95
C LYS A 392 -7.31 -15.24 -2.32
N PHE A 393 -7.53 -15.25 -1.01
CA PHE A 393 -8.13 -16.38 -0.29
C PHE A 393 -9.59 -16.17 0.14
N TYR A 394 -10.05 -14.92 0.20
CA TYR A 394 -11.44 -14.56 0.48
C TYR A 394 -11.89 -13.49 -0.51
N GLN A 395 -13.14 -13.52 -0.97
CA GLN A 395 -13.71 -12.56 -1.94
C GLN A 395 -13.87 -11.13 -1.37
N TYR A 396 -12.85 -10.59 -0.70
CA TYR A 396 -12.82 -9.20 -0.27
C TYR A 396 -12.59 -8.30 -1.48
N ASN A 397 -13.51 -7.34 -1.65
CA ASN A 397 -13.55 -6.40 -2.77
C ASN A 397 -12.18 -5.75 -3.05
N LYS A 398 -11.70 -5.96 -4.27
CA LYS A 398 -10.38 -5.58 -4.80
C LYS A 398 -10.28 -4.08 -5.13
N ARG A 399 -10.56 -3.18 -4.19
CA ARG A 399 -10.46 -1.73 -4.41
C ARG A 399 -9.09 -1.21 -3.98
N GLY A 400 -8.33 -0.67 -4.92
CA GLY A 400 -7.00 -0.10 -4.67
C GLY A 400 -7.04 1.27 -3.97
N LYS A 401 -5.89 1.70 -3.44
CA LYS A 401 -5.72 3.02 -2.78
C LYS A 401 -6.25 4.19 -3.61
N GLU A 402 -6.07 4.15 -4.94
CA GLU A 402 -6.52 5.19 -5.87
C GLU A 402 -8.04 5.34 -5.91
N GLU A 403 -8.78 4.24 -5.88
CA GLU A 403 -10.24 4.28 -5.91
C GLU A 403 -10.82 4.83 -4.62
N VAL A 404 -10.29 4.38 -3.47
CA VAL A 404 -10.67 4.92 -2.16
C VAL A 404 -10.37 6.41 -2.08
N THR A 405 -9.24 6.84 -2.64
CA THR A 405 -8.87 8.25 -2.75
C THR A 405 -9.93 9.05 -3.51
N GLU A 406 -10.38 8.56 -4.67
CA GLU A 406 -11.37 9.26 -5.49
C GLU A 406 -12.75 9.34 -4.82
N ILE A 407 -13.19 8.25 -4.19
CA ILE A 407 -14.45 8.24 -3.41
C ILE A 407 -14.38 9.26 -2.27
N TYR A 408 -13.27 9.28 -1.55
CA TYR A 408 -13.10 10.16 -0.41
C TYR A 408 -12.99 11.63 -0.82
N LYS A 409 -12.39 11.94 -1.98
CA LYS A 409 -12.44 13.29 -2.57
C LYS A 409 -13.88 13.77 -2.81
N ARG A 410 -14.73 12.90 -3.37
CA ARG A 410 -16.15 13.25 -3.61
C ARG A 410 -16.89 13.54 -2.30
N TYR A 411 -16.68 12.71 -1.28
CA TYR A 411 -17.22 12.96 0.06
C TYR A 411 -16.80 14.32 0.60
N LEU A 412 -15.51 14.66 0.55
CA LEU A 412 -15.00 15.95 1.04
C LEU A 412 -15.55 17.14 0.25
N CYS A 413 -15.70 17.02 -1.07
CA CYS A 413 -16.28 18.06 -1.92
C CYS A 413 -17.77 18.26 -1.66
N ASN A 414 -18.53 17.17 -1.53
CA ASN A 414 -20.00 17.22 -1.44
C ASN A 414 -20.46 17.57 -0.02
N ASP A 415 -19.91 16.88 0.99
CA ASP A 415 -20.43 16.92 2.36
C ASP A 415 -19.71 18.01 3.17
N LEU A 416 -18.38 18.07 3.07
CA LEU A 416 -17.57 19.08 3.76
C LEU A 416 -17.36 20.37 2.95
N LYS A 417 -17.85 20.43 1.70
CA LYS A 417 -17.76 21.61 0.82
C LYS A 417 -16.32 22.11 0.64
N ILE A 418 -15.34 21.19 0.68
CA ILE A 418 -13.94 21.51 0.39
C ILE A 418 -13.82 21.76 -1.12
N SER A 419 -13.09 22.81 -1.50
CA SER A 419 -12.89 23.14 -2.92
C SER A 419 -12.16 22.01 -3.66
N ASN A 420 -12.60 21.68 -4.88
CA ASN A 420 -11.95 20.68 -5.72
C ASN A 420 -10.47 21.00 -5.95
N GLU A 421 -10.07 22.27 -6.05
CA GLU A 421 -8.67 22.68 -6.21
C GLU A 421 -7.77 22.18 -5.06
N ILE A 422 -8.31 22.04 -3.85
CA ILE A 422 -7.58 21.58 -2.67
C ILE A 422 -7.35 20.06 -2.74
N VAL A 423 -8.37 19.32 -3.19
CA VAL A 423 -8.38 17.86 -3.10
C VAL A 423 -7.94 17.16 -4.39
N GLU A 424 -7.97 17.81 -5.55
CA GLU A 424 -7.74 17.22 -6.87
C GLU A 424 -6.46 16.37 -6.94
N ASN A 425 -5.34 16.93 -6.46
CA ASN A 425 -4.03 16.26 -6.45
C ASN A 425 -3.56 15.93 -5.03
N ALA A 426 -4.49 15.76 -4.08
CA ALA A 426 -4.15 15.36 -2.72
C ALA A 426 -4.10 13.84 -2.57
N SER A 427 -3.15 13.36 -1.77
CA SER A 427 -3.01 11.96 -1.37
C SER A 427 -4.03 11.61 -0.29
N LEU A 428 -4.33 10.32 -0.17
CA LEU A 428 -5.32 9.83 0.80
C LEU A 428 -4.99 10.23 2.24
N GLU A 429 -3.71 10.25 2.60
CA GLU A 429 -3.23 10.66 3.92
C GLU A 429 -3.66 12.10 4.22
N TRP A 430 -3.37 13.04 3.30
CA TRP A 430 -3.74 14.43 3.47
C TRP A 430 -5.24 14.66 3.48
N LEU A 431 -5.98 13.93 2.65
CA LEU A 431 -7.44 13.99 2.64
C LEU A 431 -8.01 13.52 4.00
N SER A 432 -7.48 12.43 4.55
CA SER A 432 -7.92 11.90 5.85
C SER A 432 -7.72 12.90 6.99
N TYR A 433 -6.66 13.74 6.91
CA TYR A 433 -6.41 14.78 7.90
C TYR A 433 -7.49 15.85 7.96
N ILE A 434 -8.23 16.10 6.85
CA ILE A 434 -9.31 17.09 6.86
C ILE A 434 -10.37 16.63 7.85
N LYS A 435 -10.79 15.37 7.76
CA LYS A 435 -11.77 14.78 8.67
C LYS A 435 -11.23 14.72 10.11
N ILE A 436 -9.98 14.28 10.28
CA ILE A 436 -9.34 14.20 11.60
C ILE A 436 -9.37 15.56 12.31
N VAL A 437 -8.95 16.63 11.63
CA VAL A 437 -8.81 17.94 12.26
C VAL A 437 -10.13 18.71 12.34
N GLU A 438 -10.99 18.65 11.32
CA GLU A 438 -12.23 19.44 11.28
C GLU A 438 -13.41 18.77 12.01
N GLU A 439 -13.59 17.45 11.85
CA GLU A 439 -14.76 16.73 12.37
C GLU A 439 -14.49 15.97 13.68
N GLN A 440 -13.29 15.39 13.84
CA GLN A 440 -13.01 14.44 14.94
C GLN A 440 -12.28 15.08 16.12
N LEU A 441 -11.45 16.10 15.88
CA LEU A 441 -10.65 16.77 16.91
C LEU A 441 -11.37 17.98 17.51
N LYS A 442 -11.33 18.10 18.85
CA LYS A 442 -11.76 19.31 19.59
C LYS A 442 -10.90 20.52 19.19
N ASP A 443 -11.38 21.72 19.47
CA ASP A 443 -10.66 22.94 19.07
C ASP A 443 -9.36 23.15 19.85
N GLU A 444 -9.35 22.83 21.14
CA GLU A 444 -8.15 22.76 22.00
C GLU A 444 -7.46 21.37 21.95
N GLY A 445 -7.90 20.50 21.03
CA GLY A 445 -7.38 19.15 20.88
C GLY A 445 -6.03 19.11 20.17
N LYS A 446 -5.35 17.97 20.32
CA LYS A 446 -4.07 17.72 19.65
C LYS A 446 -4.09 16.39 18.92
N ALA A 447 -3.68 16.38 17.65
CA ALA A 447 -3.53 15.16 16.88
C ALA A 447 -2.08 14.95 16.47
N LEU A 448 -1.67 13.69 16.34
CA LEU A 448 -0.34 13.27 15.95
C LEU A 448 -0.47 12.18 14.91
N SER A 449 0.18 12.35 13.77
CA SER A 449 0.21 11.32 12.72
C SER A 449 1.63 10.94 12.36
N LEU A 450 1.88 9.63 12.32
CA LEU A 450 3.11 9.03 11.79
C LEU A 450 2.90 8.69 10.31
N VAL A 451 3.77 9.18 9.45
CA VAL A 451 3.67 9.05 7.98
C VAL A 451 5.01 8.88 7.30
N GLU A 452 4.98 8.35 6.08
CA GLU A 452 6.10 8.49 5.14
C GLU A 452 6.35 9.97 4.83
N SER A 453 7.59 10.42 4.99
CA SER A 453 7.95 11.85 4.91
C SER A 453 7.70 12.46 3.53
N GLU A 454 7.64 11.65 2.47
CA GLU A 454 7.44 12.11 1.09
C GLU A 454 6.19 12.98 0.93
N ILE A 455 5.10 12.69 1.65
CA ILE A 455 3.86 13.47 1.53
C ILE A 455 4.03 14.95 1.93
N LEU A 456 5.06 15.25 2.74
CA LEU A 456 5.38 16.60 3.20
C LEU A 456 5.99 17.47 2.10
N TYR A 457 6.67 16.86 1.14
CA TYR A 457 7.49 17.57 0.16
C TYR A 457 7.26 17.13 -1.29
N ASP A 458 6.38 16.15 -1.53
CA ASP A 458 6.00 15.76 -2.89
C ASP A 458 5.61 17.03 -3.64
N TYR A 459 6.36 17.26 -4.71
CA TYR A 459 6.29 18.48 -5.49
C TYR A 459 5.36 18.33 -6.71
N ASN A 460 4.88 17.12 -6.98
CA ASN A 460 3.87 16.86 -8.01
C ASN A 460 2.46 16.91 -7.41
N ASN A 461 2.31 16.47 -6.16
CA ASN A 461 1.03 16.37 -5.46
C ASN A 461 1.03 17.19 -4.16
N ASN A 462 -0.13 17.25 -3.50
CA ASN A 462 -0.30 17.77 -2.14
C ASN A 462 -0.03 19.27 -1.90
N GLU A 463 0.49 20.05 -2.86
CA GLU A 463 0.79 21.48 -2.65
C GLU A 463 -0.41 22.28 -2.14
N LYS A 464 -1.57 22.11 -2.77
CA LYS A 464 -2.80 22.86 -2.45
C LYS A 464 -3.41 22.47 -1.11
N ILE A 465 -3.36 21.19 -0.75
CA ILE A 465 -3.81 20.75 0.58
C ILE A 465 -2.83 21.18 1.67
N ARG A 466 -1.51 21.11 1.44
CA ARG A 466 -0.52 21.68 2.37
C ARG A 466 -0.76 23.18 2.56
N GLU A 467 -0.97 23.93 1.48
CA GLU A 467 -1.35 25.35 1.54
C GLU A 467 -2.57 25.58 2.43
N TYR A 468 -3.61 24.77 2.27
CA TYR A 468 -4.83 24.84 3.08
C TYR A 468 -4.54 24.59 4.57
N PHE A 469 -3.84 23.51 4.93
CA PHE A 469 -3.51 23.19 6.33
C PHE A 469 -2.62 24.26 6.98
N ILE A 470 -1.62 24.76 6.25
CA ILE A 470 -0.71 25.81 6.70
C ILE A 470 -1.50 27.10 6.94
N LYS A 471 -2.31 27.57 5.96
CA LYS A 471 -3.08 28.81 6.08
C LYS A 471 -4.16 28.76 7.16
N LYS A 472 -4.72 27.58 7.43
CA LYS A 472 -5.68 27.36 8.52
C LYS A 472 -5.02 27.31 9.90
N GLY A 473 -3.69 27.25 9.97
CA GLY A 473 -2.98 27.10 11.24
C GLY A 473 -3.23 25.74 11.90
N TYR A 474 -3.44 24.69 11.09
CA TYR A 474 -3.74 23.34 11.57
C TYR A 474 -2.49 22.52 11.92
N ILE A 475 -1.30 22.99 11.53
CA ILE A 475 -0.03 22.30 11.80
C ILE A 475 0.72 23.06 12.89
N GLU A 476 1.08 22.36 13.95
CA GLU A 476 1.88 22.86 15.07
C GLU A 476 3.37 22.59 14.82
N ALA A 477 3.69 21.34 14.48
CA ALA A 477 5.07 20.90 14.33
C ALA A 477 5.22 19.72 13.37
N ILE A 478 6.44 19.55 12.86
CA ILE A 478 6.84 18.45 11.99
C ILE A 478 8.20 17.93 12.47
N ILE A 479 8.28 16.63 12.75
CA ILE A 479 9.49 15.97 13.24
C ILE A 479 9.93 14.91 12.24
N LEU A 480 11.11 15.07 11.65
CA LEU A 480 11.72 14.04 10.80
C LEU A 480 12.37 12.98 11.69
N LEU A 481 11.99 11.72 11.52
CA LEU A 481 12.49 10.60 12.32
C LEU A 481 13.73 9.96 11.68
N PRO A 482 14.52 9.20 12.45
CA PRO A 482 15.57 8.35 11.89
C PRO A 482 15.02 7.33 10.90
N GLU A 483 15.80 7.02 9.88
CA GLU A 483 15.50 5.92 8.96
C GLU A 483 15.51 4.56 9.68
N ASN A 484 14.74 3.61 9.14
CA ASN A 484 14.63 2.24 9.64
C ASN A 484 14.16 2.13 11.11
N ILE A 485 13.31 3.05 11.56
CA ILE A 485 12.74 3.01 12.93
C ILE A 485 11.60 2.00 13.09
N MET A 486 10.98 1.57 11.98
CA MET A 486 9.94 0.54 11.91
C MET A 486 10.34 -0.59 10.95
N PHE A 487 9.75 -1.77 11.12
CA PHE A 487 9.97 -2.89 10.21
C PHE A 487 9.20 -2.70 8.89
N ASP A 488 9.77 -3.16 7.78
CA ASP A 488 9.12 -3.19 6.47
C ASP A 488 8.57 -1.83 5.98
N VAL A 489 9.07 -0.75 6.56
CA VAL A 489 8.92 0.62 6.07
C VAL A 489 10.29 1.08 5.58
N ASN A 490 10.47 1.08 4.25
CA ASN A 490 11.76 1.35 3.61
C ASN A 490 11.99 2.85 3.33
N THR A 491 11.06 3.72 3.74
CA THR A 491 11.10 5.16 3.51
C THR A 491 11.36 5.92 4.81
N SER A 492 11.82 7.17 4.69
CA SER A 492 11.96 8.05 5.85
C SER A 492 10.59 8.39 6.42
N LEU A 493 10.48 8.41 7.75
CA LEU A 493 9.23 8.67 8.46
C LEU A 493 9.25 10.06 9.09
N ALA A 494 8.07 10.65 9.25
CA ALA A 494 7.88 11.90 9.96
C ALA A 494 6.65 11.84 10.86
N LEU A 495 6.68 12.61 11.95
CA LEU A 495 5.53 12.89 12.79
C LEU A 495 5.00 14.28 12.45
N ILE A 496 3.71 14.37 12.14
CA ILE A 496 2.99 15.65 11.97
C ILE A 496 2.14 15.87 13.21
N VAL A 497 2.37 17.00 13.87
CA VAL A 497 1.60 17.45 15.03
C VAL A 497 0.57 18.46 14.55
N PHE A 498 -0.70 18.16 14.76
CA PHE A 498 -1.82 19.04 14.44
C PHE A 498 -2.44 19.60 15.71
N SER A 499 -2.72 20.90 15.67
CA SER A 499 -3.58 21.63 16.60
C SER A 499 -4.12 22.87 15.88
N LYS A 500 -5.08 23.59 16.44
CA LYS A 500 -5.73 24.71 15.73
C LYS A 500 -5.18 26.07 16.16
N GLY A 501 -5.22 27.04 15.25
CA GLY A 501 -4.87 28.43 15.55
C GLY A 501 -3.36 28.71 15.59
N ASN A 502 -2.53 27.81 15.08
CA ASN A 502 -1.09 28.01 15.01
C ASN A 502 -0.74 29.17 14.06
N LYS A 503 0.27 29.97 14.43
CA LYS A 503 0.82 31.07 13.60
C LYS A 503 2.17 30.73 12.97
N LYS A 504 2.85 29.76 13.57
CA LYS A 504 4.17 29.26 13.21
C LYS A 504 4.15 27.75 13.20
N ILE A 505 5.01 27.13 12.39
CA ILE A 505 5.24 25.69 12.38
C ILE A 505 6.65 25.43 12.88
N ARG A 506 6.79 24.53 13.86
CA ARG A 506 8.09 24.08 14.39
C ARG A 506 8.58 22.86 13.61
N PHE A 507 9.77 22.94 13.02
CA PHE A 507 10.44 21.80 12.40
C PHE A 507 11.52 21.28 13.34
N VAL A 508 11.63 19.96 13.46
CA VAL A 508 12.70 19.28 14.19
C VAL A 508 13.29 18.17 13.32
N ASP A 509 14.59 18.22 13.08
CA ASP A 509 15.35 17.15 12.44
C ASP A 509 15.90 16.20 13.51
N ALA A 510 15.20 15.08 13.72
CA ALA A 510 15.66 13.99 14.56
C ALA A 510 16.24 12.83 13.73
N SER A 511 16.57 13.02 12.45
CA SER A 511 17.01 11.94 11.55
C SER A 511 18.32 11.25 11.94
N ASN A 512 19.13 11.91 12.78
CA ASN A 512 20.39 11.38 13.30
C ASN A 512 20.28 10.86 14.74
N PHE A 513 19.07 10.81 15.30
CA PHE A 513 18.82 10.33 16.66
C PHE A 513 18.75 8.80 16.70
N GLY A 514 18.87 8.25 17.91
CA GLY A 514 18.78 6.82 18.12
C GLY A 514 20.08 6.07 17.87
N LYS A 515 20.00 4.76 18.04
CA LYS A 515 21.12 3.84 17.87
C LYS A 515 20.75 2.79 16.85
N ALA A 516 21.55 2.70 15.78
CA ALA A 516 21.44 1.62 14.81
C ALA A 516 21.79 0.28 15.50
N LYS A 517 20.90 -0.68 15.34
CA LYS A 517 21.07 -2.06 15.77
C LYS A 517 20.93 -2.94 14.53
N LYS A 518 21.98 -3.69 14.22
CA LYS A 518 21.94 -4.68 13.15
C LYS A 518 21.19 -5.91 13.63
N ILE A 519 20.14 -6.29 12.92
CA ILE A 519 19.34 -7.49 13.16
C ILE A 519 19.30 -8.26 11.86
N LYS A 520 20.11 -9.32 11.79
CA LYS A 520 20.41 -10.06 10.55
C LYS A 520 20.96 -9.13 9.47
N GLU A 521 20.31 -9.08 8.31
CA GLU A 521 20.65 -8.24 7.15
C GLU A 521 20.00 -6.84 7.19
N LYS A 522 19.10 -6.58 8.14
CA LYS A 522 18.42 -5.30 8.29
C LYS A 522 19.08 -4.46 9.40
N ASN A 523 19.22 -3.16 9.15
CA ASN A 523 19.59 -2.19 10.18
C ASN A 523 18.30 -1.57 10.71
N ILE A 524 18.08 -1.61 12.02
CA ILE A 524 16.92 -0.97 12.67
C ILE A 524 17.43 0.10 13.63
N THR A 525 16.82 1.27 13.61
CA THR A 525 17.17 2.38 14.51
C THR A 525 16.25 2.37 15.72
N ILE A 526 16.82 2.38 16.92
CA ILE A 526 16.07 2.42 18.18
C ILE A 526 16.34 3.74 18.89
N LEU A 527 15.28 4.51 19.18
CA LEU A 527 15.39 5.72 20.00
C LEU A 527 15.56 5.35 21.48
N ARG A 528 16.52 5.97 22.16
CA ARG A 528 16.71 5.87 23.61
C ARG A 528 15.75 6.83 24.31
N ASP A 529 15.50 6.60 25.59
CA ASP A 529 14.67 7.52 26.39
C ASP A 529 15.25 8.94 26.41
N SER A 530 16.58 9.09 26.42
CA SER A 530 17.26 10.40 26.29
C SER A 530 17.00 11.08 24.94
N ASP A 531 16.90 10.31 23.85
CA ASP A 531 16.60 10.83 22.51
C ASP A 531 15.16 11.37 22.48
N VAL A 532 14.21 10.67 23.12
CA VAL A 532 12.82 11.12 23.27
C VAL A 532 12.76 12.42 24.05
N ASP A 533 13.45 12.52 25.19
CA ASP A 533 13.48 13.75 25.99
C ASP A 533 14.09 14.93 25.25
N GLU A 534 15.15 14.70 24.47
CA GLU A 534 15.77 15.74 23.64
C GLU A 534 14.84 16.23 22.53
N ILE A 535 14.11 15.34 21.84
CA ILE A 535 13.11 15.72 20.83
C ILE A 535 12.01 16.59 21.45
N ILE A 536 11.50 16.20 22.63
CA ILE A 536 10.49 16.99 23.36
C ILE A 536 11.04 18.37 23.76
N ASN A 537 12.29 18.43 24.22
CA ASN A 537 12.94 19.70 24.56
C ASN A 537 13.11 20.62 23.33
N LEU A 538 13.46 20.07 22.17
CA LEU A 538 13.61 20.83 20.91
C LEU A 538 12.29 21.41 20.41
N LEU A 539 11.17 20.74 20.70
CA LEU A 539 9.82 21.20 20.36
C LEU A 539 9.32 22.29 21.32
N ASN A 540 9.52 22.10 22.62
CA ASN A 540 9.07 23.05 23.64
C ASN A 540 9.92 24.33 23.69
N ASN A 541 11.14 24.29 23.16
CA ASN A 541 12.03 25.44 23.09
C ASN A 541 11.80 26.24 21.80
N ASP A 542 11.42 27.51 21.95
CA ASP A 542 11.24 28.44 20.84
C ASP A 542 12.56 28.91 20.19
N THR A 543 13.71 28.58 20.79
CA THR A 543 15.02 28.95 20.27
C THR A 543 15.35 28.14 19.02
N ASN A 544 15.74 28.83 17.94
CA ASN A 544 16.22 28.17 16.72
C ASN A 544 17.61 27.58 16.94
N SER A 545 17.84 26.40 16.38
CA SER A 545 19.11 25.69 16.39
C SER A 545 19.38 25.08 15.01
N LYS A 546 20.50 24.37 14.86
CA LYS A 546 20.83 23.65 13.62
C LYS A 546 19.86 22.52 13.28
N VAL A 547 19.11 22.01 14.26
CA VAL A 547 18.22 20.85 14.13
C VAL A 547 16.76 21.21 14.44
N ALA A 548 16.46 22.46 14.81
CA ALA A 548 15.10 22.87 15.10
C ALA A 548 14.86 24.34 14.76
N ILE A 549 13.79 24.65 14.02
CA ILE A 549 13.48 26.01 13.57
C ILE A 549 11.98 26.25 13.55
N SER A 550 11.56 27.46 13.90
CA SER A 550 10.18 27.91 13.70
C SER A 550 10.07 28.81 12.48
N LYS A 551 9.07 28.56 11.63
CA LYS A 551 8.74 29.42 10.48
C LYS A 551 7.33 29.96 10.60
N GLU A 552 7.12 31.20 10.19
CA GLU A 552 5.79 31.79 10.15
C GLU A 552 5.00 31.26 8.95
N ILE A 553 3.68 31.15 9.09
CA ILE A 553 2.78 30.67 8.02
C ILE A 553 2.94 31.46 6.71
N LYS A 554 3.27 32.76 6.79
CA LYS A 554 3.44 33.64 5.63
C LYS A 554 4.68 33.31 4.79
N ASP A 555 5.68 32.63 5.36
CA ASP A 555 6.97 32.37 4.70
C ASP A 555 6.92 31.18 3.73
N PHE A 556 5.85 30.37 3.78
CA PHE A 556 5.72 29.14 2.99
C PHE A 556 5.32 29.36 1.53
N SER A 557 4.82 30.55 1.16
CA SER A 557 4.48 30.81 -0.25
C SER A 557 5.72 30.80 -1.15
N GLU A 558 6.89 31.14 -0.62
CA GLU A 558 8.13 31.20 -1.39
C GLU A 558 8.67 29.81 -1.75
N ASN A 559 8.42 28.81 -0.89
CA ASN A 559 8.87 27.43 -1.06
C ASN A 559 7.78 26.48 -1.56
N TYR A 560 6.63 27.01 -2.03
CA TYR A 560 5.49 26.23 -2.51
C TYR A 560 4.88 25.31 -1.46
N TYR A 561 4.75 25.83 -0.23
CA TYR A 561 4.12 25.13 0.87
C TYR A 561 4.79 23.77 1.13
N ASN A 562 6.10 23.69 0.92
CA ASN A 562 6.87 22.49 1.16
C ASN A 562 7.15 22.35 2.67
N LEU A 563 6.75 21.22 3.22
CA LEU A 563 6.85 20.90 4.64
C LEU A 563 8.00 19.92 4.96
N GLY A 564 8.84 19.59 3.98
CA GLY A 564 10.07 18.82 4.20
C GLY A 564 10.96 19.52 5.23
N VAL A 565 11.36 18.79 6.26
CA VAL A 565 12.14 19.33 7.39
C VAL A 565 13.48 19.88 6.92
N ASP A 566 14.13 19.17 5.99
CA ASP A 566 15.42 19.51 5.43
C ASP A 566 15.41 20.81 4.57
N ILE A 567 14.28 21.11 3.93
CA ILE A 567 14.07 22.35 3.16
C ILE A 567 13.79 23.53 4.09
N ASN A 568 13.30 23.24 5.30
CA ASN A 568 12.89 24.27 6.24
C ASN A 568 13.96 24.60 7.30
N ILE A 569 14.93 23.72 7.52
CA ILE A 569 16.09 23.94 8.39
C ILE A 569 17.30 24.46 7.58
N ASP A 570 18.32 24.97 8.27
CA ASP A 570 19.58 25.40 7.67
C ASP A 570 20.19 24.29 6.78
N PRO A 571 20.36 24.50 5.47
CA PRO A 571 20.92 23.49 4.57
C PRO A 571 22.33 23.02 4.93
N SER A 572 23.07 23.76 5.77
CA SER A 572 24.41 23.41 6.22
C SER A 572 24.44 22.33 7.31
N SER A 573 23.31 22.09 7.99
CA SER A 573 23.23 21.06 9.05
C SER A 573 22.80 19.68 8.54
N ILE A 574 22.40 19.58 7.28
CA ILE A 574 21.86 18.35 6.68
C ILE A 574 22.90 17.73 5.75
N ASP A 575 23.12 16.43 5.91
CA ASP A 575 23.94 15.63 4.99
C ASP A 575 23.45 15.82 3.54
N PRO A 576 24.31 16.22 2.59
CA PRO A 576 23.92 16.37 1.19
C PRO A 576 23.22 15.15 0.57
N SER A 577 23.51 13.94 1.06
CA SER A 577 22.85 12.70 0.62
C SER A 577 21.41 12.55 1.10
N LYS A 578 21.03 13.26 2.17
CA LYS A 578 19.68 13.25 2.77
C LYS A 578 18.80 14.42 2.33
N LYS A 579 19.27 15.26 1.40
CA LYS A 579 18.51 16.43 0.93
C LYS A 579 17.39 16.02 -0.01
N THR A 580 16.19 16.47 0.31
CA THR A 580 14.98 16.29 -0.47
C THR A 580 15.06 17.03 -1.80
N ILE A 581 14.54 16.39 -2.84
CA ILE A 581 14.42 16.94 -4.19
C ILE A 581 13.31 18.00 -4.20
N ARG A 582 13.63 19.20 -4.68
CA ARG A 582 12.69 20.33 -4.79
C ARG A 582 12.07 20.35 -6.18
N GLY A 583 10.74 20.53 -6.30
CA GLY A 583 10.10 20.78 -7.60
C GLY A 583 9.86 22.26 -7.84
N ILE A 584 10.66 22.88 -8.71
CA ILE A 584 10.53 24.30 -9.05
C ILE A 584 9.86 24.41 -10.43
N PRO A 585 8.82 25.25 -10.61
CA PRO A 585 8.21 25.51 -11.91
C PRO A 585 9.26 26.02 -12.89
N LEU A 586 9.27 25.46 -14.10
CA LEU A 586 10.24 25.83 -15.13
C LEU A 586 10.31 27.34 -15.37
N LYS A 587 9.17 28.04 -15.33
CA LYS A 587 9.10 29.51 -15.47
C LYS A 587 9.97 30.30 -14.50
N LYS A 588 10.31 29.75 -13.33
CA LYS A 588 11.21 30.41 -12.35
C LYS A 588 12.69 30.12 -12.63
N LEU A 589 12.99 29.12 -13.45
CA LEU A 589 14.33 28.64 -13.78
C LEU A 589 14.85 29.14 -15.14
N ILE A 590 14.00 29.82 -15.90
CA ILE A 590 14.30 30.29 -17.25
C ILE A 590 14.22 31.81 -17.32
N LYS A 591 15.07 32.42 -18.14
CA LYS A 591 14.98 33.84 -18.53
C LYS A 591 13.95 34.01 -19.65
N ASN A 592 13.92 33.08 -20.60
CA ASN A 592 13.06 33.15 -21.77
C ASN A 592 12.69 31.76 -22.31
N ILE A 593 11.53 31.67 -22.96
CA ILE A 593 11.12 30.50 -23.73
C ILE A 593 10.23 30.94 -24.88
N MET A 594 10.57 30.49 -26.08
CA MET A 594 9.84 30.86 -27.29
C MET A 594 9.78 29.70 -28.28
N ARG A 595 8.85 29.80 -29.22
CA ARG A 595 8.85 28.96 -30.42
C ARG A 595 9.87 29.52 -31.40
N GLY A 596 10.54 28.65 -32.15
CA GLY A 596 11.40 29.07 -33.26
C GLY A 596 10.62 29.80 -34.36
N THR A 597 11.34 30.22 -35.39
CA THR A 597 10.80 31.02 -36.48
C THR A 597 9.66 30.32 -37.24
N GLN A 598 8.63 31.06 -37.62
CA GLN A 598 7.46 30.53 -38.35
C GLN A 598 7.47 30.95 -39.83
N ILE A 599 8.65 31.13 -40.41
CA ILE A 599 8.84 31.35 -41.85
C ILE A 599 8.12 30.21 -42.62
N SER A 600 7.36 30.56 -43.65
CA SER A 600 6.68 29.57 -44.49
C SER A 600 7.67 28.83 -45.38
N THR A 601 7.28 27.67 -45.91
CA THR A 601 8.16 26.92 -46.82
C THR A 601 8.54 27.76 -48.05
N GLU A 602 7.60 28.54 -48.58
CA GLU A 602 7.83 29.42 -49.73
C GLU A 602 8.83 30.52 -49.40
N GLU A 603 8.64 31.22 -48.27
CA GLU A 603 9.55 32.28 -47.82
C GLU A 603 10.95 31.72 -47.50
N LEU A 604 11.04 30.50 -46.95
CA LEU A 604 12.33 29.85 -46.66
C LEU A 604 13.13 29.59 -47.94
N GLU A 605 12.47 29.16 -49.02
CA GLU A 605 13.12 28.90 -50.31
C GLU A 605 13.62 30.19 -50.98
N GLU A 606 12.97 31.34 -50.76
CA GLU A 606 13.47 32.64 -51.25
C GLU A 606 14.83 33.00 -50.63
N TYR A 607 14.98 32.76 -49.33
CA TYR A 607 16.21 33.04 -48.59
C TYR A 607 17.24 31.91 -48.64
N ARG A 608 16.88 30.71 -49.13
CA ARG A 608 17.80 29.56 -49.22
C ARG A 608 19.03 29.91 -50.05
N ALA A 609 20.20 29.64 -49.50
CA ALA A 609 21.47 29.74 -50.21
C ALA A 609 21.79 28.42 -50.93
N THR A 610 22.42 28.53 -52.10
CA THR A 610 22.92 27.38 -52.88
C THR A 610 24.27 26.87 -52.38
N GLU A 611 24.99 27.69 -51.62
CA GLU A 611 26.29 27.40 -51.03
C GLU A 611 26.26 27.57 -49.50
N LYS A 612 27.25 27.01 -48.81
CA LYS A 612 27.39 27.13 -47.36
C LYS A 612 27.62 28.60 -46.98
N THR A 613 26.79 29.12 -46.07
CA THR A 613 26.93 30.47 -45.50
C THR A 613 27.03 30.39 -43.98
N SER A 614 27.32 31.53 -43.32
CA SER A 614 27.25 31.65 -41.86
C SER A 614 25.82 31.83 -41.33
N ASN A 615 24.79 31.93 -42.17
CA ASN A 615 23.40 32.05 -41.74
C ASN A 615 22.71 30.68 -41.89
N ILE A 616 22.24 30.10 -40.79
CA ILE A 616 21.76 28.73 -40.73
C ILE A 616 20.30 28.70 -40.29
N TYR A 617 19.49 27.90 -40.99
CA TYR A 617 18.15 27.52 -40.56
C TYR A 617 18.18 26.09 -40.01
N LEU A 618 17.98 25.97 -38.69
CA LEU A 618 18.04 24.68 -38.00
C LEU A 618 16.66 24.02 -37.93
N SER A 619 16.54 22.83 -38.50
CA SER A 619 15.35 21.98 -38.45
C SER A 619 15.49 20.87 -37.39
N ILE A 620 14.49 19.99 -37.27
CA ILE A 620 14.55 18.83 -36.36
C ILE A 620 15.47 17.73 -36.92
N SER A 621 15.65 17.63 -38.24
CA SER A 621 16.55 16.65 -38.87
C SER A 621 18.01 16.93 -38.51
N ASP A 622 18.37 18.20 -38.32
CA ASP A 622 19.74 18.64 -37.97
C ASP A 622 20.15 18.30 -36.52
N ILE A 623 19.21 17.85 -35.68
CA ILE A 623 19.48 17.44 -34.30
C ILE A 623 19.52 15.91 -34.23
N ASN A 624 20.68 15.33 -33.90
CA ASN A 624 20.86 13.88 -33.76
C ASN A 624 21.82 13.51 -32.63
N ASP A 625 21.48 12.48 -31.86
CA ASP A 625 22.20 12.06 -30.65
C ASP A 625 22.48 13.23 -29.70
N GLU A 626 21.46 14.08 -29.51
CA GLU A 626 21.47 15.23 -28.60
C GLU A 626 22.44 16.36 -28.96
N LEU A 627 22.95 16.32 -30.19
CA LEU A 627 23.89 17.29 -30.75
C LEU A 627 23.31 17.94 -32.00
N ILE A 628 23.76 19.16 -32.27
CA ILE A 628 23.52 19.83 -33.55
C ILE A 628 24.63 19.42 -34.51
N ASP A 629 24.27 18.85 -35.66
CA ASP A 629 25.24 18.46 -36.68
C ASP A 629 25.55 19.63 -37.64
N PHE A 630 26.39 20.56 -37.19
CA PHE A 630 26.81 21.72 -37.98
C PHE A 630 27.56 21.35 -39.28
N ASN A 631 28.03 20.12 -39.39
CA ASN A 631 28.77 19.65 -40.57
C ASN A 631 27.85 19.14 -41.68
N ASN A 632 26.58 18.85 -41.37
CA ASN A 632 25.59 18.30 -42.31
C ASN A 632 24.28 19.11 -42.30
N ILE A 633 24.35 20.40 -41.98
CA ILE A 633 23.19 21.29 -42.01
C ILE A 633 22.49 21.23 -43.37
N GLU A 634 21.18 20.99 -43.35
CA GLU A 634 20.36 20.85 -44.56
C GLU A 634 20.06 22.19 -45.24
N THR A 635 20.02 23.29 -44.47
CA THR A 635 19.54 24.59 -44.97
C THR A 635 20.40 25.76 -44.52
N TYR A 636 21.08 26.39 -45.49
CA TYR A 636 21.78 27.65 -45.35
C TYR A 636 20.95 28.80 -45.93
N LEU A 637 21.10 30.00 -45.39
CA LEU A 637 20.38 31.20 -45.80
C LEU A 637 21.34 32.24 -46.38
N LYS A 638 20.89 33.02 -47.36
CA LYS A 638 21.66 34.16 -47.91
C LYS A 638 21.93 35.20 -46.81
N ASN A 639 20.89 35.52 -46.04
CA ASN A 639 20.90 36.41 -44.89
C ASN A 639 19.78 36.02 -43.92
N ILE A 640 19.91 36.34 -42.63
CA ILE A 640 18.78 36.30 -41.70
C ILE A 640 17.90 37.54 -41.95
N PRO A 641 16.59 37.39 -42.21
CA PRO A 641 15.70 38.54 -42.36
C PRO A 641 15.60 39.35 -41.05
N GLU A 642 15.54 40.68 -41.13
CA GLU A 642 15.53 41.56 -39.95
C GLU A 642 14.41 41.23 -38.95
N ASN A 643 13.21 40.90 -39.45
CA ASN A 643 12.07 40.49 -38.64
C ASN A 643 12.25 39.14 -37.91
N GLN A 644 13.30 38.39 -38.24
CA GLN A 644 13.62 37.06 -37.70
C GLN A 644 14.80 37.08 -36.71
N GLU A 645 15.54 38.19 -36.58
CA GLU A 645 16.70 38.28 -35.69
C GLU A 645 16.38 38.01 -34.22
N LYS A 646 15.13 38.27 -33.79
CA LYS A 646 14.65 37.96 -32.43
C LYS A 646 14.65 36.45 -32.10
N PHE A 647 14.76 35.58 -33.10
CA PHE A 647 14.83 34.13 -32.94
C PHE A 647 16.25 33.57 -33.00
N LEU A 648 17.27 34.44 -33.02
CA LEU A 648 18.67 34.01 -33.01
C LEU A 648 18.97 33.16 -31.78
N VAL A 649 19.48 31.97 -32.02
CA VAL A 649 19.91 31.03 -31.00
C VAL A 649 21.31 31.45 -30.53
N LYS A 650 21.52 31.49 -29.22
CA LYS A 650 22.83 31.77 -28.61
C LYS A 650 23.43 30.49 -28.04
N ASN A 651 24.72 30.53 -27.74
CA ASN A 651 25.35 29.45 -26.98
C ASN A 651 24.59 29.19 -25.68
N GLU A 652 24.52 27.92 -25.30
CA GLU A 652 23.85 27.38 -24.10
C GLU A 652 22.32 27.43 -24.12
N TYR A 653 21.70 27.92 -25.20
CA TYR A 653 20.26 27.77 -25.39
C TYR A 653 19.91 26.30 -25.65
N ILE A 654 18.86 25.83 -24.99
CA ILE A 654 18.33 24.48 -25.19
C ILE A 654 17.28 24.53 -26.30
N LEU A 655 17.43 23.64 -27.28
CA LEU A 655 16.51 23.44 -28.38
C LEU A 655 15.74 22.14 -28.14
N LEU A 656 14.42 22.22 -28.05
CA LEU A 656 13.54 21.10 -27.74
C LEU A 656 12.50 20.94 -28.85
N SER A 657 12.39 19.75 -29.45
CA SER A 657 11.38 19.52 -30.48
C SER A 657 9.98 19.57 -29.89
N LYS A 658 9.09 20.31 -30.56
CA LYS A 658 7.70 20.50 -30.16
C LYS A 658 6.86 19.22 -30.33
N TYR A 659 7.27 18.35 -31.26
CA TYR A 659 6.53 17.17 -31.70
C TYR A 659 7.24 15.86 -31.26
N GLY A 660 6.50 14.76 -31.25
CA GLY A 660 7.00 13.40 -31.01
C GLY A 660 6.75 12.90 -29.59
N LYS A 661 6.78 11.56 -29.41
CA LYS A 661 6.59 10.87 -28.11
C LYS A 661 7.78 11.05 -27.15
N SER A 662 8.96 11.26 -27.71
CA SER A 662 10.21 11.60 -27.03
C SER A 662 10.83 12.76 -27.80
N PRO A 663 10.81 13.99 -27.27
CA PRO A 663 11.28 15.14 -28.02
C PRO A 663 12.79 15.05 -28.23
N LYS A 664 13.26 15.37 -29.43
CA LYS A 664 14.68 15.62 -29.69
C LYS A 664 15.10 16.86 -28.91
N LEU A 665 16.27 16.80 -28.29
CA LEU A 665 16.84 17.88 -27.50
C LEU A 665 18.27 18.14 -27.96
N ALA A 666 18.72 19.39 -27.98
CA ALA A 666 20.13 19.72 -28.12
C ALA A 666 20.45 21.02 -27.39
N ILE A 667 21.72 21.21 -27.03
CA ILE A 667 22.23 22.49 -26.53
C ILE A 667 23.04 23.15 -27.65
N ALA A 668 22.71 24.39 -27.98
CA ALA A 668 23.48 25.15 -28.94
C ALA A 668 24.87 25.48 -28.37
N LYS A 669 25.93 25.09 -29.08
CA LYS A 669 27.31 25.33 -28.66
C LYS A 669 28.20 25.54 -29.89
N ASN A 670 29.32 26.24 -29.69
CA ASN A 670 30.35 26.48 -30.70
C ASN A 670 29.86 27.26 -31.93
N LEU A 671 28.87 28.15 -31.74
CA LEU A 671 28.27 28.90 -32.84
C LEU A 671 29.24 29.84 -33.58
N GLY A 672 30.39 30.22 -32.99
CA GLY A 672 31.38 31.06 -33.68
C GLY A 672 30.78 32.35 -34.27
N GLU A 673 30.97 32.58 -35.58
CA GLU A 673 30.37 33.67 -36.35
C GLU A 673 29.01 33.30 -36.99
N GLU A 674 28.53 32.07 -36.77
CA GLU A 674 27.30 31.56 -37.35
C GLU A 674 26.07 32.20 -36.68
N LYS A 675 25.15 32.70 -37.51
CA LYS A 675 23.84 33.19 -37.12
C LYS A 675 22.81 32.08 -37.33
N VAL A 676 22.35 31.46 -36.25
CA VAL A 676 21.42 30.33 -36.29
C VAL A 676 20.02 30.76 -35.89
N ILE A 677 19.04 30.47 -36.74
CA ILE A 677 17.61 30.51 -36.36
C ILE A 677 17.04 29.09 -36.38
N ALA A 678 16.25 28.75 -35.36
CA ALA A 678 15.62 27.44 -35.27
C ALA A 678 14.20 27.47 -35.85
N SER A 679 13.81 26.39 -36.56
CA SER A 679 12.48 26.21 -37.11
C SER A 679 11.38 26.32 -36.05
N GLY A 680 10.16 26.65 -36.48
CA GLY A 680 8.99 26.72 -35.62
C GLY A 680 8.58 25.37 -35.03
N ASN A 681 9.23 24.27 -35.42
CA ASN A 681 9.04 22.96 -34.82
C ASN A 681 9.94 22.73 -33.59
N LEU A 682 10.82 23.69 -33.29
CA LEU A 682 11.67 23.72 -32.10
C LEU A 682 11.17 24.79 -31.11
N ILE A 683 11.33 24.50 -29.83
CA ILE A 683 11.17 25.42 -28.71
C ILE A 683 12.57 25.80 -28.25
N ILE A 684 12.83 27.10 -28.15
CA ILE A 684 14.09 27.68 -27.67
C ILE A 684 13.90 28.04 -26.20
N ILE A 685 14.77 27.51 -25.34
CA ILE A 685 14.74 27.75 -23.89
C ILE A 685 16.06 28.39 -23.48
N GLU A 686 15.98 29.57 -22.88
CA GLU A 686 17.09 30.26 -22.24
C GLU A 686 16.96 30.11 -20.73
N VAL A 687 17.91 29.39 -20.11
CA VAL A 687 17.90 29.16 -18.66
C VAL A 687 18.45 30.37 -17.88
N ASP A 688 18.03 30.48 -16.64
CA ASP A 688 18.68 31.35 -15.65
C ASP A 688 19.83 30.57 -15.01
N GLU A 689 21.05 30.72 -15.55
CA GLU A 689 22.27 29.99 -15.13
C GLU A 689 22.59 30.16 -13.63
N LYS A 690 22.08 31.20 -12.98
CA LYS A 690 22.23 31.38 -11.52
C LYS A 690 21.38 30.39 -10.72
N LYS A 691 20.38 29.76 -11.35
CA LYS A 691 19.41 28.87 -10.72
C LYS A 691 19.51 27.42 -11.19
N ILE A 692 19.83 27.21 -12.46
CA ILE A 692 19.96 25.87 -13.04
C ILE A 692 21.01 25.87 -14.16
N ASP A 693 21.80 24.81 -14.20
CA ASP A 693 22.74 24.57 -15.29
C ASP A 693 21.99 24.04 -16.53
N PRO A 694 22.23 24.58 -17.74
CA PRO A 694 21.57 24.12 -18.96
C PRO A 694 21.81 22.64 -19.27
N TYR A 695 23.00 22.12 -18.97
CA TYR A 695 23.35 20.71 -19.16
C TYR A 695 22.62 19.81 -18.16
N TYR A 696 22.39 20.27 -16.93
CA TYR A 696 21.55 19.52 -16.00
C TYR A 696 20.11 19.41 -16.50
N LEU A 697 19.51 20.53 -16.93
CA LEU A 697 18.13 20.53 -17.44
C LEU A 697 17.99 19.68 -18.70
N ALA A 698 18.96 19.75 -19.61
CA ALA A 698 19.05 18.88 -20.77
C ALA A 698 19.15 17.40 -20.39
N ALA A 699 20.11 17.03 -19.52
CA ALA A 699 20.28 15.66 -19.04
C ALA A 699 18.98 15.11 -18.41
N LEU A 700 18.30 15.94 -17.61
CA LEU A 700 17.03 15.58 -17.02
C LEU A 700 16.00 15.29 -18.11
N PHE A 701 15.77 16.21 -19.05
CA PHE A 701 14.80 16.04 -20.14
C PHE A 701 15.10 14.86 -21.07
N SER A 702 16.38 14.51 -21.22
CA SER A 702 16.83 13.32 -21.93
C SER A 702 16.62 12.00 -21.16
N SER A 703 16.47 12.08 -19.83
CA SER A 703 16.24 10.89 -19.00
C SER A 703 14.81 10.35 -19.12
N LYS A 704 14.62 9.05 -18.81
CA LYS A 704 13.27 8.44 -18.71
C LYS A 704 12.32 9.22 -17.81
N LYS A 705 12.83 9.78 -16.70
CA LYS A 705 12.04 10.56 -15.74
C LYS A 705 11.66 11.93 -16.32
N GLY A 706 12.59 12.62 -16.98
CA GLY A 706 12.29 13.91 -17.62
C GLY A 706 11.34 13.77 -18.80
N ILE A 707 11.44 12.71 -19.60
CA ILE A 707 10.46 12.41 -20.65
C ILE A 707 9.05 12.26 -20.03
N LYS A 708 8.92 11.57 -18.88
CA LYS A 708 7.64 11.46 -18.16
C LYS A 708 7.13 12.83 -17.70
N ILE A 709 8.00 13.72 -17.21
CA ILE A 709 7.64 15.09 -16.84
C ILE A 709 7.18 15.89 -18.06
N LEU A 710 7.93 15.84 -19.17
CA LEU A 710 7.60 16.55 -20.40
C LEU A 710 6.25 16.10 -20.99
N LYS A 711 5.88 14.82 -20.83
CA LYS A 711 4.57 14.29 -21.27
C LYS A 711 3.39 15.07 -20.70
N GLU A 712 3.52 15.67 -19.51
CA GLU A 712 2.46 16.48 -18.89
C GLU A 712 2.21 17.80 -19.64
N ALA A 713 3.22 18.31 -20.34
CA ALA A 713 3.10 19.54 -21.13
C ALA A 713 2.49 19.32 -22.53
N TYR A 714 2.21 18.08 -22.93
CA TYR A 714 1.57 17.82 -24.21
C TYR A 714 0.07 18.17 -24.17
N SER A 715 -0.42 18.62 -25.33
CA SER A 715 -1.82 19.01 -25.49
C SER A 715 -2.76 17.80 -25.53
N ILE A 716 -2.29 16.66 -26.06
CA ILE A 716 -3.00 15.38 -26.12
C ILE A 716 -2.00 14.29 -25.71
N LYS A 717 -2.33 13.52 -24.67
CA LYS A 717 -1.49 12.40 -24.20
C LYS A 717 -1.56 11.25 -25.22
N ASP A 718 -0.43 10.60 -25.47
CA ASP A 718 -0.31 9.31 -26.20
C ASP A 718 -0.67 9.25 -27.70
N LYS A 719 -0.64 10.38 -28.43
CA LYS A 719 -0.69 10.40 -29.91
C LYS A 719 0.68 10.71 -30.52
N GLU A 720 1.00 10.13 -31.68
CA GLU A 720 2.25 10.42 -32.41
C GLU A 720 2.41 11.89 -32.80
N ASN A 721 1.29 12.57 -33.03
CA ASN A 721 1.24 13.99 -33.40
C ASN A 721 1.07 14.94 -32.19
N ALA A 722 1.33 14.45 -30.97
CA ALA A 722 1.21 15.28 -29.77
C ALA A 722 2.19 16.48 -29.84
N THR A 723 1.71 17.64 -29.40
CA THR A 723 2.49 18.88 -29.38
C THR A 723 2.65 19.44 -27.97
N LEU A 724 3.88 19.83 -27.65
CA LEU A 724 4.23 20.56 -26.44
C LEU A 724 3.59 21.95 -26.44
N SER A 725 2.88 22.27 -25.36
CA SER A 725 2.34 23.60 -25.09
C SER A 725 3.34 24.40 -24.26
N ILE A 726 3.81 25.54 -24.77
CA ILE A 726 4.71 26.45 -24.01
C ILE A 726 4.06 26.87 -22.68
N LYS A 727 2.74 27.09 -22.67
CA LYS A 727 2.01 27.46 -21.45
C LYS A 727 2.11 26.36 -20.39
N LYS A 728 1.88 25.10 -20.77
CA LYS A 728 2.00 23.97 -19.83
C LYS A 728 3.46 23.70 -19.46
N LEU A 729 4.38 23.79 -20.43
CA LEU A 729 5.81 23.58 -20.23
C LEU A 729 6.38 24.53 -19.16
N LYS A 730 5.95 25.80 -19.15
CA LYS A 730 6.32 26.79 -18.12
C LYS A 730 5.90 26.40 -16.70
N GLU A 731 4.80 25.66 -16.55
CA GLU A 731 4.26 25.26 -15.26
C GLU A 731 4.81 23.92 -14.75
N LEU A 732 5.53 23.16 -15.59
CA LEU A 732 6.12 21.89 -15.18
C LEU A 732 7.05 22.07 -13.98
N ARG A 733 6.90 21.17 -13.00
CA ARG A 733 7.75 21.09 -11.82
C ARG A 733 9.04 20.35 -12.17
N ILE A 734 10.14 21.08 -12.16
CA ILE A 734 11.47 20.54 -12.43
C ILE A 734 12.08 20.05 -11.11
N PRO A 735 12.41 18.75 -10.98
CA PRO A 735 13.14 18.25 -9.83
C PRO A 735 14.55 18.83 -9.79
N ILE A 736 14.91 19.43 -8.66
CA ILE A 736 16.22 20.00 -8.39
C ILE A 736 16.76 19.37 -7.10
N PRO A 737 17.77 18.48 -7.20
CA PRO A 737 18.47 17.93 -6.05
C PRO A 737 19.42 18.98 -5.45
N SER A 738 20.35 18.55 -4.60
CA SER A 738 21.38 19.45 -4.07
C SER A 738 22.23 20.06 -5.19
N GLN A 739 22.72 21.29 -4.98
CA GLN A 739 23.56 21.99 -5.96
C GLN A 739 24.79 21.17 -6.39
N LYS A 740 25.39 20.43 -5.45
CA LYS A 740 26.52 19.53 -5.73
C LYS A 740 26.13 18.46 -6.77
N ILE A 741 25.00 17.78 -6.57
CA ILE A 741 24.50 16.75 -7.49
C ILE A 741 24.16 17.35 -8.86
N CYS A 742 23.54 18.53 -8.89
CA CYS A 742 23.24 19.22 -10.17
C CYS A 742 24.52 19.49 -10.98
N ILE A 743 25.57 20.01 -10.32
CA ILE A 743 26.86 20.30 -10.97
C ILE A 743 27.54 19.01 -11.45
N GLU A 744 27.55 17.96 -10.62
CA GLU A 744 28.14 16.67 -10.98
C GLU A 744 27.48 16.11 -12.25
N ILE A 745 26.14 16.04 -12.29
CA ILE A 745 25.39 15.55 -13.46
C ILE A 745 25.63 16.44 -14.69
N ALA A 746 25.57 17.76 -14.55
CA ALA A 746 25.80 18.69 -15.65
C ALA A 746 27.18 18.51 -16.28
N CYS A 747 28.24 18.49 -15.46
CA CYS A 747 29.62 18.32 -15.91
C CYS A 747 29.84 16.96 -16.57
N GLU A 748 29.32 15.87 -16.00
CA GLU A 748 29.44 14.55 -16.60
C GLU A 748 28.73 14.46 -17.95
N TYR A 749 27.49 14.97 -18.01
CA TYR A 749 26.71 14.96 -19.23
C TYR A 749 27.36 15.79 -20.34
N GLU A 750 27.84 17.01 -20.03
CA GLU A 750 28.59 17.85 -20.97
C GLU A 750 29.85 17.15 -21.50
N ARG A 751 30.62 16.50 -20.62
CA ARG A 751 31.83 15.76 -21.00
C ARG A 751 31.53 14.62 -21.96
N ILE A 752 30.46 13.86 -21.70
CA ILE A 752 30.04 12.76 -22.56
C ILE A 752 29.57 13.28 -23.92
N LEU A 753 28.72 14.31 -23.96
CA LEU A 753 28.29 14.93 -25.21
C LEU A 753 29.48 15.45 -26.04
N SER A 754 30.44 16.10 -25.39
CA SER A 754 31.66 16.59 -26.05
C SER A 754 32.49 15.44 -26.63
N ARG A 755 32.59 14.31 -25.92
CA ARG A 755 33.28 13.11 -26.39
C ARG A 755 32.54 12.43 -27.55
N ILE A 756 31.22 12.39 -27.52
CA ILE A 756 30.38 11.90 -28.62
C ILE A 756 30.63 12.75 -29.86
N ASN A 757 30.59 14.08 -29.72
CA ASN A 757 30.81 15.00 -30.84
C ASN A 757 32.20 14.79 -31.48
N ARG A 758 33.26 14.69 -30.68
CA ARG A 758 34.62 14.41 -31.19
C ARG A 758 34.68 13.08 -31.94
N LYS A 759 34.09 12.02 -31.41
CA LYS A 759 34.06 10.71 -32.06
C LYS A 759 33.26 10.71 -33.36
N LYS A 760 32.18 11.49 -33.45
CA LYS A 760 31.43 11.68 -34.69
C LYS A 760 32.28 12.38 -35.75
N LEU A 761 33.06 13.39 -35.37
CA LEU A 761 33.98 14.07 -36.28
C LEU A 761 35.07 13.11 -36.80
N GLU A 762 35.72 12.36 -35.91
CA GLU A 762 36.71 11.33 -36.26
C GLU A 762 36.11 10.27 -37.22
N LEU A 763 34.89 9.81 -36.96
CA LEU A 763 34.20 8.85 -37.83
C LEU A 763 33.92 9.44 -39.22
N LYS A 764 33.50 10.70 -39.29
CA LYS A 764 33.23 11.38 -40.55
C LYS A 764 34.50 11.52 -41.39
N GLU A 765 35.61 11.94 -40.81
CA GLU A 765 36.91 12.05 -41.51
C GLU A 765 37.33 10.70 -42.13
N LEU A 766 37.08 9.59 -41.42
CA LEU A 766 37.33 8.25 -41.93
C LEU A 766 36.39 7.86 -43.09
N ILE A 767 35.11 8.25 -43.01
CA ILE A 767 34.12 8.02 -44.08
C ILE A 767 34.50 8.82 -45.33
N ASP A 768 34.83 10.10 -45.18
CA ASP A 768 35.23 10.98 -46.29
C ASP A 768 36.52 10.46 -46.97
N SER A 769 37.50 10.03 -46.16
CA SER A 769 38.73 9.40 -46.66
C SER A 769 38.45 8.14 -47.47
N LYS A 770 37.52 7.29 -47.00
CA LYS A 770 37.08 6.10 -47.74
C LYS A 770 36.41 6.47 -49.05
N GLU A 771 35.55 7.49 -49.08
CA GLU A 771 34.90 7.95 -50.31
C GLU A 771 35.88 8.55 -51.32
N GLU A 772 36.90 9.26 -50.85
CA GLU A 772 37.94 9.80 -51.74
C GLU A 772 38.72 8.68 -52.44
N ILE A 773 39.03 7.60 -51.72
CA ILE A 773 39.65 6.39 -52.30
C ILE A 773 38.73 5.79 -53.38
N LEU A 774 37.43 5.67 -53.12
CA LEU A 774 36.46 5.15 -54.09
C LEU A 774 36.31 6.05 -55.32
N LYS A 775 36.39 7.38 -55.15
CA LYS A 775 36.40 8.33 -56.27
C LYS A 775 37.66 8.16 -57.13
N LYS A 776 38.83 7.98 -56.53
CA LYS A 776 40.08 7.68 -57.27
C LYS A 776 39.93 6.39 -58.07
N LEU A 777 39.33 5.36 -57.47
CA LEU A 777 39.09 4.08 -58.14
C LEU A 777 38.14 4.21 -59.35
N LYS A 778 37.12 5.08 -59.31
CA LYS A 778 36.26 5.39 -60.47
C LYS A 778 36.94 6.16 -61.61
N VAL A 779 38.09 6.79 -61.34
CA VAL A 779 38.87 7.51 -62.36
C VAL A 779 39.91 6.57 -62.98
N GLU A 780 40.44 5.63 -62.20
CA GLU A 780 41.44 4.65 -62.68
C GLU A 780 40.83 3.38 -63.32
N VAL A 781 39.60 3.01 -62.95
CA VAL A 781 38.78 1.94 -63.57
C VAL A 781 37.72 2.56 -64.45
#